data_AF-A0AAJ1RYW1-F1
#
_entry.id   AF-A0AAJ1RYW1-F1
#
_cell.length_a   1.000
_cell.length_b   1.000
_cell.length_c   1.000
_cell.angle_alpha   90.00
_cell.angle_beta   90.00
_cell.angle_gamma   90.00
#
_symmetry.space_group_name_H-M   'P 1'
#
loop_
_entity.id
_entity.type
_entity.pdbx_description
1 polymer ?
#
loop_
_entity_poly.entity_id
_entity_poly.type
_entity_poly.pdbx_seq_one_letter_code
_entity_poly.pdbx_strand_id
1 'polypeptide(L)'
;MSPRDTTRAEQAEARARRVPVTAMLLPFLLSMLSPVALAPISTAQETGPGASPEDIWSVEYANQIFPWGPHGDYDQLQFRSYHDYFSMKERMQTLAAYYPDFLQFHEGLLGGVNARGDEMTATEYEGWFYNHRSPWIKITGNVQGGEFNDFNGDDGNYADRPDVMLVGNHHAREWMSYEVPMFFLETIAFYYGKAGIDNDGDGKIDEDGWDGIDNDGDCLLLNATNQDSNGDGTPCGPGDLGVDEDFSEQFITDLVNTREIYLIPMLNVDGNRYDREEYCGETAWENCRTSGWRKNLRDNTHTGTTPIPDIDEEVDEGCDGVDLNRNYQFEWGAPLGATGPLFPGFCYADGPNNDVYNGPVNYEDNDGDGFVNEDHVDGKDDDGDGQIDEDWMGGNSEPETKFIQDMTEMNDDDLDGASDFKATLTWHSFSELVLWPWGHCTNCYTPDDEYLVYHGNMMGQMTDYAPMQSSDLYPTTGDFCDWHYGVHNSYCYTIEIGNAFHELPEDIAHIAVRNIGVAFYMTEIADDPRYRAIVGIENTTARQWLADPANVTVPDKGDIPIGLCLDPAFPFTPDINRTHLMWRFVEPTRQQNEFGPTEWVDVPWKMSGFSESEDVCSLLDGSNGTLLHSHIPHPDTLAGKIQYKAMLGTINGAFPFSYPSIDEGGNYYELGIPYRASFGSSILAVMMFLVIASFVWGGLGYTLRAMFDDERGVIGLPEDGG
;
A
#
# COMPACT_ATOMS: atom_id res chain seq x y z
N MET A 1 89.97 -18.07 22.36
CA MET A 1 90.43 -19.45 22.65
C MET A 1 89.21 -20.32 22.87
N SER A 2 89.05 -21.37 22.07
CA SER A 2 88.23 -22.56 22.42
C SER A 2 89.02 -23.42 23.45
N PRO A 3 88.52 -24.53 24.06
CA PRO A 3 87.25 -25.25 23.80
C PRO A 3 86.56 -25.97 25.01
N ARG A 4 85.52 -26.76 24.69
CA ARG A 4 85.08 -28.08 25.27
C ARG A 4 84.10 -28.15 26.45
N ASP A 5 83.19 -29.14 26.53
CA ASP A 5 82.60 -30.09 25.56
C ASP A 5 81.38 -30.78 26.22
N THR A 6 80.54 -31.37 25.38
CA THR A 6 79.18 -31.91 25.59
C THR A 6 79.13 -33.45 25.82
N THR A 7 77.89 -33.96 25.92
CA THR A 7 77.37 -35.31 25.56
C THR A 7 77.28 -36.37 26.69
N ARG A 8 76.34 -37.34 26.73
CA ARG A 8 75.31 -37.93 25.83
C ARG A 8 74.41 -38.80 26.74
N ALA A 9 73.08 -38.72 26.72
CA ALA A 9 72.12 -39.45 25.89
C ALA A 9 72.15 -41.01 25.96
N GLU A 10 70.96 -41.57 26.26
CA GLU A 10 70.34 -42.80 25.72
C GLU A 10 70.29 -44.15 26.50
N GLN A 11 69.04 -44.53 26.82
CA GLN A 11 68.34 -45.81 26.51
C GLN A 11 67.96 -46.83 27.62
N ALA A 12 66.63 -46.95 27.78
CA ALA A 12 65.77 -48.17 27.95
C ALA A 12 65.87 -49.01 29.26
N GLU A 13 64.83 -49.57 29.88
CA GLU A 13 63.39 -49.68 29.63
C GLU A 13 62.68 -50.23 30.90
N ALA A 14 61.43 -49.82 31.13
CA ALA A 14 60.31 -50.54 31.77
C ALA A 14 60.39 -51.12 33.22
N ARG A 15 59.70 -50.47 34.19
CA ARG A 15 58.40 -50.94 34.76
C ARG A 15 57.82 -50.03 35.88
N ALA A 16 56.61 -49.55 35.60
CA ALA A 16 55.42 -49.53 36.48
C ALA A 16 55.24 -48.54 37.66
N ARG A 17 54.05 -47.92 37.61
CA ARG A 17 53.16 -47.42 38.69
C ARG A 17 53.38 -46.01 39.25
N ARG A 18 52.60 -45.06 38.72
CA ARG A 18 51.40 -44.44 39.37
C ARG A 18 50.94 -43.24 38.55
N VAL A 19 49.85 -43.41 37.79
CA VAL A 19 49.07 -42.28 37.27
C VAL A 19 48.12 -41.86 38.39
N PRO A 20 48.02 -40.56 38.74
CA PRO A 20 47.10 -40.09 39.77
C PRO A 20 45.67 -40.11 39.22
N VAL A 21 44.75 -40.49 40.10
CA VAL A 21 43.30 -40.68 39.90
C VAL A 21 42.57 -39.44 39.32
N THR A 22 43.24 -38.29 39.24
CA THR A 22 42.75 -37.05 38.66
C THR A 22 42.62 -37.05 37.14
N ALA A 23 43.30 -37.93 36.41
CA ALA A 23 43.21 -37.99 34.94
C ALA A 23 42.08 -38.91 34.41
N MET A 24 41.43 -39.71 35.27
CA MET A 24 40.32 -40.60 34.88
C MET A 24 38.93 -40.04 35.25
N LEU A 25 38.85 -38.96 36.03
CA LEU A 25 37.57 -38.36 36.45
C LEU A 25 37.11 -37.20 35.56
N LEU A 26 37.99 -36.62 34.75
CA LEU A 26 37.62 -35.56 33.80
C LEU A 26 36.69 -36.05 32.66
N PRO A 27 36.89 -37.25 32.07
CA PRO A 27 36.00 -37.74 31.00
C PRO A 27 34.62 -38.16 31.53
N PHE A 28 34.51 -38.50 32.81
CA PHE A 28 33.24 -38.93 33.44
C PHE A 28 32.38 -37.75 33.90
N LEU A 29 32.99 -36.59 34.17
CA LEU A 29 32.30 -35.33 34.46
C LEU A 29 31.84 -34.60 33.19
N LEU A 30 32.53 -34.81 32.07
CA LEU A 30 32.16 -34.25 30.76
C LEU A 30 31.12 -35.09 29.99
N SER A 31 30.84 -36.33 30.41
CA SER A 31 29.82 -37.19 29.76
C SER A 31 28.41 -37.07 30.36
N MET A 32 28.23 -36.25 31.40
CA MET A 32 26.95 -36.04 32.10
C MET A 32 26.31 -34.66 31.81
N LEU A 33 26.95 -33.85 30.95
CA LEU A 33 26.53 -32.50 30.54
C LEU A 33 26.97 -32.30 29.07
N SER A 34 26.44 -32.99 28.06
CA SER A 34 25.19 -32.78 27.28
C SER A 34 25.35 -33.68 26.01
N PRO A 35 24.35 -33.99 25.13
CA PRO A 35 23.13 -33.26 24.80
C PRO A 35 21.83 -34.09 24.72
N VAL A 36 20.72 -33.48 25.12
CA VAL A 36 19.39 -33.71 24.55
C VAL A 36 19.02 -32.32 24.02
N ALA A 37 19.23 -32.01 22.73
CA ALA A 37 18.33 -32.34 21.64
C ALA A 37 16.87 -31.97 21.99
N LEU A 38 16.59 -30.67 21.87
CA LEU A 38 15.45 -30.12 21.12
C LEU A 38 14.12 -30.88 21.32
N ALA A 39 13.47 -30.60 22.44
CA ALA A 39 12.02 -30.51 22.49
C ALA A 39 11.70 -29.02 22.69
N PRO A 40 10.64 -28.47 22.07
CA PRO A 40 10.34 -27.05 22.17
C PRO A 40 10.17 -26.71 23.65
N ILE A 41 10.89 -25.69 24.11
CA ILE A 41 10.58 -25.06 25.37
C ILE A 41 9.26 -24.35 25.08
N SER A 42 8.14 -24.96 25.46
CA SER A 42 6.93 -24.19 25.72
C SER A 42 7.27 -23.30 26.91
N THR A 43 7.76 -22.10 26.64
CA THR A 43 7.69 -21.00 27.58
C THR A 43 6.21 -20.77 27.80
N ALA A 44 5.67 -21.38 28.85
CA ALA A 44 4.58 -20.76 29.55
C ALA A 44 5.15 -19.42 30.05
N GLN A 45 4.85 -18.35 29.30
CA GLN A 45 5.09 -16.98 29.69
C GLN A 45 4.33 -16.78 31.00
N GLU A 46 5.02 -16.88 32.14
CA GLU A 46 4.50 -16.26 33.35
C GLU A 46 4.48 -14.76 33.04
N THR A 47 3.26 -14.26 32.81
CA THR A 47 2.94 -12.85 32.58
C THR A 47 3.61 -12.01 33.68
N GLY A 48 4.70 -11.34 33.32
CA GLY A 48 5.08 -10.11 34.00
C GLY A 48 3.95 -9.07 33.88
N PRO A 49 4.00 -7.96 34.61
CA PRO A 49 3.16 -6.82 34.22
C PRO A 49 3.53 -6.51 32.76
N GLY A 50 2.57 -6.62 31.85
CA GLY A 50 2.80 -6.30 30.44
C GLY A 50 3.23 -4.85 30.28
N ALA A 51 3.74 -4.51 29.10
CA ALA A 51 4.14 -3.15 28.79
C ALA A 51 2.90 -2.23 28.68
N SER A 52 3.08 -0.95 29.00
CA SER A 52 2.18 0.08 28.49
C SER A 52 2.61 0.49 27.08
N PRO A 53 1.72 1.06 26.25
CA PRO A 53 2.08 1.52 24.90
C PRO A 53 3.32 2.42 24.88
N GLU A 54 3.41 3.38 25.81
CA GLU A 54 4.57 4.29 25.95
C GLU A 54 5.88 3.62 26.44
N ASP A 55 5.82 2.34 26.85
CA ASP A 55 7.03 1.59 27.18
C ASP A 55 7.69 0.95 25.94
N ILE A 56 6.94 0.79 24.85
CA ILE A 56 7.38 0.19 23.58
C ILE A 56 7.53 1.31 22.55
N TRP A 57 6.47 2.08 22.34
CA TRP A 57 6.37 3.07 21.27
C TRP A 57 6.50 4.51 21.75
N SER A 58 6.71 5.40 20.79
CA SER A 58 6.67 6.85 20.97
C SER A 58 5.32 7.32 21.51
N VAL A 59 5.35 8.47 22.18
CA VAL A 59 4.14 9.11 22.71
C VAL A 59 3.22 9.51 21.56
N GLU A 60 3.78 9.89 20.42
CA GLU A 60 3.05 10.23 19.22
C GLU A 60 2.23 9.03 18.71
N TYR A 61 2.87 7.88 18.45
CA TYR A 61 2.18 6.67 17.98
C TYR A 61 1.16 6.16 19.01
N ALA A 62 1.55 6.03 20.28
CA ALA A 62 0.68 5.54 21.35
C ALA A 62 -0.59 6.39 21.55
N ASN A 63 -0.60 7.64 21.09
CA ASN A 63 -1.77 8.53 21.15
C ASN A 63 -2.38 8.81 19.77
N GLN A 64 -1.97 8.08 18.73
CA GLN A 64 -2.38 8.26 17.33
C GLN A 64 -2.25 9.73 16.90
N ILE A 65 -1.09 10.33 17.19
CA ILE A 65 -0.74 11.66 16.74
C ILE A 65 -0.01 11.53 15.41
N PHE A 66 -0.70 11.87 14.34
CA PHE A 66 -0.18 11.69 13.00
C PHE A 66 0.72 12.86 12.57
N PRO A 67 1.74 12.61 11.74
CA PRO A 67 2.79 13.59 11.43
C PRO A 67 2.40 14.59 10.32
N TRP A 68 1.11 14.77 10.06
CA TRP A 68 0.62 15.59 8.95
C TRP A 68 1.02 17.06 9.09
N GLY A 69 1.32 17.71 7.96
CA GLY A 69 1.86 19.06 7.93
C GLY A 69 0.97 20.13 8.59
N PRO A 70 1.52 21.28 9.01
CA PRO A 70 0.87 22.26 9.90
C PRO A 70 -0.22 23.13 9.23
N HIS A 71 -0.64 22.80 8.01
CA HIS A 71 -1.53 23.61 7.19
C HIS A 71 -2.95 23.05 7.20
N GLY A 72 -3.77 23.46 8.16
CA GLY A 72 -5.15 23.02 8.30
C GLY A 72 -5.65 23.17 9.73
N ASP A 73 -6.88 22.77 9.98
CA ASP A 73 -7.39 22.59 11.34
C ASP A 73 -6.72 21.37 11.98
N TYR A 74 -6.25 21.52 13.22
CA TYR A 74 -5.48 20.47 13.88
C TYR A 74 -6.34 19.23 14.17
N ASP A 75 -7.60 19.42 14.60
CA ASP A 75 -8.46 18.31 14.98
C ASP A 75 -8.90 17.50 13.75
N GLN A 76 -9.14 18.17 12.62
CA GLN A 76 -9.44 17.49 11.34
C GLN A 76 -8.24 16.69 10.83
N LEU A 77 -7.04 17.30 10.83
CA LEU A 77 -5.82 16.61 10.43
C LEU A 77 -5.56 15.40 11.33
N GLN A 78 -5.81 15.51 12.63
CA GLN A 78 -5.63 14.38 13.53
C GLN A 78 -6.79 13.38 13.52
N PHE A 79 -7.75 13.52 12.59
CA PHE A 79 -8.95 12.68 12.51
C PHE A 79 -9.68 12.59 13.85
N ARG A 80 -9.76 13.73 14.55
CA ARG A 80 -10.52 13.95 15.78
C ARG A 80 -11.78 14.77 15.52
N SER A 81 -12.05 15.10 14.26
CA SER A 81 -13.27 15.73 13.78
C SER A 81 -13.41 15.49 12.27
N TYR A 82 -14.64 15.53 11.78
CA TYR A 82 -14.92 15.32 10.36
C TYR A 82 -14.55 16.53 9.50
N HIS A 83 -13.96 16.29 8.33
CA HIS A 83 -13.78 17.25 7.26
C HIS A 83 -15.13 17.58 6.62
N ASP A 84 -15.51 18.85 6.56
CA ASP A 84 -16.61 19.32 5.69
C ASP A 84 -16.13 19.44 4.24
N TYR A 85 -17.06 19.66 3.30
CA TYR A 85 -16.73 19.82 1.89
C TYR A 85 -15.64 20.87 1.63
N PHE A 86 -15.69 22.02 2.32
CA PHE A 86 -14.76 23.12 2.06
C PHE A 86 -13.36 22.85 2.62
N SER A 87 -13.28 22.33 3.84
CA SER A 87 -12.04 21.95 4.51
C SER A 87 -11.38 20.75 3.83
N MET A 88 -12.15 19.74 3.42
CA MET A 88 -11.66 18.61 2.63
C MET A 88 -11.06 19.10 1.31
N LYS A 89 -11.81 19.91 0.56
CA LYS A 89 -11.36 20.48 -0.71
C LYS A 89 -10.11 21.34 -0.55
N GLU A 90 -10.09 22.26 0.43
CA GLU A 90 -8.94 23.11 0.72
C GLU A 90 -7.71 22.25 1.05
N ARG A 91 -7.90 21.17 1.79
CA ARG A 91 -6.81 20.25 2.14
C ARG A 91 -6.29 19.50 0.92
N MET A 92 -7.16 18.94 0.08
CA MET A 92 -6.79 18.28 -1.18
C MET A 92 -6.00 19.23 -2.10
N GLN A 93 -6.47 20.47 -2.26
CA GLN A 93 -5.77 21.51 -3.03
C GLN A 93 -4.40 21.85 -2.43
N THR A 94 -4.32 21.92 -1.11
CA THR A 94 -3.06 22.18 -0.39
C THR A 94 -2.07 21.05 -0.65
N LEU A 95 -2.47 19.79 -0.49
CA LEU A 95 -1.61 18.64 -0.76
C LEU A 95 -1.12 18.62 -2.21
N ALA A 96 -2.00 18.81 -3.20
CA ALA A 96 -1.61 18.88 -4.60
C ALA A 96 -0.62 20.04 -4.89
N ALA A 97 -0.76 21.18 -4.22
CA ALA A 97 0.15 22.30 -4.37
C ALA A 97 1.55 22.06 -3.74
N TYR A 98 1.61 21.30 -2.64
CA TYR A 98 2.86 20.96 -1.96
C TYR A 98 3.58 19.77 -2.62
N TYR A 99 2.84 18.87 -3.25
CA TYR A 99 3.35 17.64 -3.86
C TYR A 99 2.97 17.50 -5.35
N PRO A 100 3.28 18.50 -6.19
CA PRO A 100 2.85 18.53 -7.60
C PRO A 100 3.54 17.48 -8.49
N ASP A 101 4.57 16.81 -7.98
CA ASP A 101 5.30 15.78 -8.71
C ASP A 101 4.48 14.48 -8.88
N PHE A 102 3.52 14.24 -7.98
CA PHE A 102 2.70 13.03 -8.01
C PHE A 102 1.22 13.21 -7.64
N LEU A 103 0.80 14.40 -7.21
CA LEU A 103 -0.61 14.73 -6.95
C LEU A 103 -1.13 15.82 -7.91
N GLN A 104 -2.32 15.62 -8.45
CA GLN A 104 -3.05 16.63 -9.22
C GLN A 104 -4.50 16.71 -8.73
N PHE A 105 -4.97 17.91 -8.43
CA PHE A 105 -6.33 18.17 -7.94
C PHE A 105 -7.27 18.62 -9.06
N HIS A 106 -8.50 18.10 -9.01
CA HIS A 106 -9.55 18.33 -10.00
C HIS A 106 -10.94 18.48 -9.34
N GLU A 107 -11.89 19.01 -10.10
CA GLU A 107 -13.30 19.16 -9.68
C GLU A 107 -14.26 18.89 -10.84
N GLY A 108 -15.05 17.82 -10.72
CA GLY A 108 -15.83 17.29 -11.84
C GLY A 108 -14.92 16.97 -13.03
N LEU A 109 -15.47 17.08 -14.25
CA LEU A 109 -14.72 16.93 -15.51
C LEU A 109 -14.82 18.22 -16.33
N LEU A 110 -13.92 18.39 -17.32
CA LEU A 110 -14.00 19.53 -18.25
C LEU A 110 -15.15 19.36 -19.25
N GLY A 111 -15.48 18.13 -19.61
CA GLY A 111 -16.46 17.80 -20.63
C GLY A 111 -15.87 17.92 -22.04
N GLY A 112 -16.70 17.62 -23.04
CA GLY A 112 -16.28 17.38 -24.41
C GLY A 112 -17.24 16.38 -25.06
N VAL A 113 -16.79 15.69 -26.10
CA VAL A 113 -17.58 14.56 -26.63
C VAL A 113 -17.17 13.31 -25.87
N ASN A 114 -18.12 12.67 -25.17
CA ASN A 114 -17.86 11.42 -24.43
C ASN A 114 -17.73 10.22 -25.39
N ALA A 115 -17.42 9.04 -24.86
CA ALA A 115 -17.28 7.79 -25.62
C ALA A 115 -18.56 7.40 -26.38
N ARG A 116 -19.71 7.81 -25.86
CA ARG A 116 -21.06 7.57 -26.40
C ARG A 116 -21.44 8.56 -27.52
N GLY A 117 -20.68 9.63 -27.70
CA GLY A 117 -20.89 10.65 -28.74
C GLY A 117 -21.70 11.88 -28.28
N ASP A 118 -22.01 11.98 -26.99
CA ASP A 118 -22.76 13.11 -26.41
C ASP A 118 -21.83 14.29 -26.13
N GLU A 119 -22.32 15.51 -26.42
CA GLU A 119 -21.61 16.75 -26.11
C GLU A 119 -21.88 17.17 -24.66
N MET A 120 -20.89 16.95 -23.81
CA MET A 120 -20.91 17.23 -22.38
C MET A 120 -20.22 18.55 -22.04
N THR A 121 -20.66 19.20 -20.96
CA THR A 121 -20.07 20.43 -20.43
C THR A 121 -19.75 20.29 -18.95
N ALA A 122 -18.74 21.03 -18.50
CA ALA A 122 -18.31 20.98 -17.11
C ALA A 122 -19.43 21.29 -16.08
N THR A 123 -20.48 22.03 -16.47
CA THR A 123 -21.64 22.35 -15.62
C THR A 123 -22.60 21.18 -15.42
N GLU A 124 -22.52 20.13 -16.23
CA GLU A 124 -23.39 18.95 -16.08
C GLU A 124 -22.97 18.02 -14.95
N TYR A 125 -21.80 18.26 -14.36
CA TYR A 125 -21.28 17.57 -13.18
C TYR A 125 -21.43 18.40 -11.90
N GLU A 126 -22.22 19.48 -11.93
CA GLU A 126 -22.57 20.28 -10.76
C GLU A 126 -23.81 19.69 -10.09
N GLY A 127 -23.76 19.50 -8.77
CA GLY A 127 -24.90 19.04 -7.98
C GLY A 127 -26.12 19.97 -8.10
N TRP A 128 -27.33 19.40 -7.95
CA TRP A 128 -28.59 20.08 -8.23
C TRP A 128 -28.88 21.34 -7.39
N PHE A 129 -28.42 21.37 -6.14
CA PHE A 129 -28.82 22.38 -5.16
C PHE A 129 -27.70 23.38 -4.88
N TYR A 130 -26.52 22.91 -4.48
CA TYR A 130 -25.40 23.81 -4.17
C TYR A 130 -24.53 24.12 -5.39
N ASN A 131 -24.73 23.44 -6.52
CA ASN A 131 -23.96 23.60 -7.75
C ASN A 131 -22.45 23.42 -7.49
N HIS A 132 -22.11 22.42 -6.69
CA HIS A 132 -20.73 22.02 -6.45
C HIS A 132 -20.41 20.76 -7.23
N ARG A 133 -19.17 20.68 -7.70
CA ARG A 133 -18.65 19.50 -8.38
C ARG A 133 -17.92 18.64 -7.38
N SER A 134 -17.95 17.33 -7.59
CA SER A 134 -17.22 16.38 -6.75
C SER A 134 -15.70 16.62 -6.91
N PRO A 135 -14.97 16.86 -5.80
CA PRO A 135 -13.53 17.02 -5.84
C PRO A 135 -12.84 15.66 -5.93
N TRP A 136 -11.76 15.58 -6.69
CA TRP A 136 -10.98 14.35 -6.83
C TRP A 136 -9.49 14.64 -7.05
N ILE A 137 -8.66 13.63 -6.79
CA ILE A 137 -7.19 13.70 -6.92
C ILE A 137 -6.71 12.56 -7.81
N LYS A 138 -5.88 12.89 -8.80
CA LYS A 138 -5.03 11.92 -9.51
C LYS A 138 -3.73 11.75 -8.73
N ILE A 139 -3.38 10.50 -8.41
CA ILE A 139 -2.12 10.13 -7.75
C ILE A 139 -1.34 9.18 -8.66
N THR A 140 -0.18 9.62 -9.15
CA THR A 140 0.69 8.79 -9.99
C THR A 140 2.09 9.41 -10.05
N GLY A 141 3.13 8.59 -10.11
CA GLY A 141 4.51 9.08 -10.18
C GLY A 141 4.75 9.88 -11.46
N ASN A 142 5.20 11.13 -11.34
CA ASN A 142 5.33 12.07 -12.47
C ASN A 142 3.98 12.41 -13.12
N VAL A 143 2.99 12.81 -12.30
CA VAL A 143 1.63 13.17 -12.72
C VAL A 143 1.55 14.27 -13.79
N GLN A 144 2.55 15.15 -13.88
CA GLN A 144 2.61 16.19 -14.92
C GLN A 144 3.15 15.69 -16.27
N GLY A 145 3.44 14.38 -16.37
CA GLY A 145 3.83 13.71 -17.60
C GLY A 145 2.63 13.05 -18.28
N GLY A 146 2.85 11.88 -18.87
CA GLY A 146 1.80 11.11 -19.53
C GLY A 146 1.19 11.80 -20.74
N GLU A 147 0.08 11.24 -21.22
CA GLU A 147 -0.83 11.91 -22.14
C GLU A 147 -1.85 12.76 -21.35
N PHE A 148 -2.37 13.79 -22.00
CA PHE A 148 -3.40 14.67 -21.43
C PHE A 148 -4.76 14.24 -21.93
N ASN A 149 -5.71 14.01 -21.03
CA ASN A 149 -7.09 13.72 -21.40
C ASN A 149 -7.88 15.03 -21.45
N ASP A 150 -8.24 15.47 -22.66
CA ASP A 150 -8.98 16.74 -22.86
C ASP A 150 -10.36 16.74 -22.18
N PHE A 151 -11.01 15.58 -22.03
CA PHE A 151 -12.36 15.46 -21.46
C PHE A 151 -12.32 15.50 -19.94
N ASN A 152 -11.45 14.68 -19.33
CA ASN A 152 -11.28 14.62 -17.88
C ASN A 152 -10.56 15.87 -17.35
N GLY A 153 -9.61 16.38 -18.13
CA GLY A 153 -8.77 17.51 -17.79
C GLY A 153 -7.55 17.16 -16.96
N ASP A 154 -7.13 15.89 -16.95
CA ASP A 154 -5.99 15.37 -16.20
C ASP A 154 -4.77 15.04 -17.06
N ASP A 155 -3.62 15.11 -16.40
CA ASP A 155 -2.32 14.69 -16.92
C ASP A 155 -1.89 13.38 -16.25
N GLY A 156 -0.78 12.80 -16.72
CA GLY A 156 -0.21 11.62 -16.08
C GLY A 156 -0.95 10.33 -16.41
N ASN A 157 -1.58 10.28 -17.58
CA ASN A 157 -2.21 9.09 -18.16
C ASN A 157 -1.17 8.28 -18.93
N TYR A 158 -0.90 7.04 -18.51
CA TYR A 158 0.11 6.16 -19.05
C TYR A 158 -0.47 4.77 -19.38
N ALA A 159 -0.54 4.45 -20.67
CA ALA A 159 -0.98 3.14 -21.17
C ALA A 159 -0.24 1.89 -20.60
N ASP A 160 0.91 2.07 -19.93
CA ASP A 160 1.65 0.98 -19.29
C ASP A 160 1.45 0.87 -17.77
N ARG A 161 0.61 1.73 -17.19
CA ARG A 161 0.27 1.75 -15.77
C ARG A 161 -1.20 1.36 -15.60
N PRO A 162 -1.50 0.46 -14.67
CA PRO A 162 -2.88 0.11 -14.37
C PRO A 162 -3.56 1.14 -13.48
N ASP A 163 -4.87 1.28 -13.70
CA ASP A 163 -5.69 2.31 -13.10
C ASP A 163 -6.62 1.73 -12.04
N VAL A 164 -6.85 2.51 -10.98
CA VAL A 164 -7.78 2.17 -9.91
C VAL A 164 -8.64 3.38 -9.55
N MET A 165 -9.95 3.16 -9.39
CA MET A 165 -10.86 4.20 -8.92
C MET A 165 -11.37 3.87 -7.51
N LEU A 166 -11.21 4.83 -6.62
CA LEU A 166 -11.54 4.74 -5.20
C LEU A 166 -12.52 5.86 -4.84
N VAL A 167 -13.76 5.51 -4.52
CA VAL A 167 -14.87 6.45 -4.37
C VAL A 167 -15.48 6.39 -2.98
N GLY A 168 -15.74 7.54 -2.38
CA GLY A 168 -16.48 7.67 -1.13
C GLY A 168 -17.77 8.47 -1.28
N ASN A 169 -18.66 8.31 -0.31
CA ASN A 169 -19.84 9.15 -0.09
C ASN A 169 -20.86 9.15 -1.23
N HIS A 170 -21.26 7.97 -1.73
CA HIS A 170 -22.51 7.88 -2.52
C HIS A 170 -23.72 8.30 -1.69
N HIS A 171 -23.77 7.94 -0.41
CA HIS A 171 -24.83 8.37 0.49
C HIS A 171 -24.36 9.45 1.46
N ALA A 172 -25.14 10.52 1.55
CA ALA A 172 -24.80 11.76 2.25
C ALA A 172 -24.37 11.59 3.73
N ARG A 173 -25.12 10.80 4.50
CA ARG A 173 -24.91 10.55 5.94
C ARG A 173 -23.69 9.71 6.27
N GLU A 174 -23.03 9.10 5.30
CA GLU A 174 -21.98 8.09 5.55
C GLU A 174 -20.62 8.76 5.73
N TRP A 175 -20.40 9.39 6.88
CA TRP A 175 -19.29 10.36 7.00
C TRP A 175 -17.90 9.69 7.02
N MET A 176 -17.79 8.48 7.57
CA MET A 176 -16.53 7.74 7.50
C MET A 176 -16.10 7.38 6.07
N SER A 177 -17.05 7.32 5.12
CA SER A 177 -16.74 6.95 3.73
C SER A 177 -15.89 7.97 2.98
N TYR A 178 -15.82 9.23 3.45
CA TYR A 178 -14.90 10.24 2.88
C TYR A 178 -13.71 10.52 3.80
N GLU A 179 -13.77 10.16 5.08
CA GLU A 179 -12.62 10.27 5.99
C GLU A 179 -11.55 9.22 5.71
N VAL A 180 -11.92 7.96 5.47
CA VAL A 180 -10.95 6.91 5.11
C VAL A 180 -10.16 7.27 3.84
N PRO A 181 -10.79 7.71 2.73
CA PRO A 181 -10.07 8.26 1.58
C PRO A 181 -9.12 9.41 1.92
N MET A 182 -9.51 10.33 2.80
CA MET A 182 -8.65 11.44 3.20
C MET A 182 -7.45 10.96 4.01
N PHE A 183 -7.63 9.97 4.89
CA PHE A 183 -6.53 9.35 5.63
C PHE A 183 -5.53 8.65 4.70
N PHE A 184 -6.04 7.95 3.69
CA PHE A 184 -5.22 7.35 2.63
C PHE A 184 -4.41 8.41 1.85
N LEU A 185 -5.05 9.52 1.47
CA LEU A 185 -4.37 10.63 0.77
C LEU A 185 -3.26 11.26 1.61
N GLU A 186 -3.51 11.51 2.90
CA GLU A 186 -2.51 12.05 3.83
C GLU A 186 -1.31 11.11 3.97
N THR A 187 -1.58 9.81 4.08
CA THR A 187 -0.56 8.76 4.20
C THR A 187 0.33 8.74 2.96
N ILE A 188 -0.25 8.70 1.76
CA ILE A 188 0.54 8.77 0.52
C ILE A 188 1.34 10.07 0.44
N ALA A 189 0.70 11.22 0.69
CA ALA A 189 1.34 12.53 0.58
C ALA A 189 2.54 12.67 1.54
N PHE A 190 2.44 12.10 2.74
CA PHE A 190 3.49 12.17 3.73
C PHE A 190 4.62 11.16 3.48
N TYR A 191 4.31 9.92 3.11
CA TYR A 191 5.29 8.84 3.06
C TYR A 191 5.91 8.60 1.68
N TYR A 192 5.29 9.06 0.59
CA TYR A 192 5.84 8.89 -0.75
C TYR A 192 7.27 9.45 -0.89
N GLY A 193 8.17 8.62 -1.41
CA GLY A 193 9.58 8.98 -1.65
C GLY A 193 10.46 9.02 -0.39
N LYS A 194 9.94 8.62 0.78
CA LYS A 194 10.73 8.47 1.99
C LYS A 194 11.38 7.08 2.07
N ALA A 195 12.43 6.98 2.86
CA ALA A 195 13.12 5.73 3.15
C ALA A 195 12.78 5.30 4.58
N GLY A 196 12.62 3.98 4.78
CA GLY A 196 12.32 3.29 6.04
C GLY A 196 12.36 4.18 7.27
N ILE A 197 11.18 4.60 7.73
CA ILE A 197 11.01 5.44 8.91
C ILE A 197 10.55 4.55 10.06
N ASP A 198 11.21 4.72 11.19
CA ASP A 198 10.77 4.24 12.51
C ASP A 198 9.62 5.16 12.94
N ASN A 199 8.40 4.81 12.52
CA ASN A 199 7.22 5.66 12.61
C ASN A 199 6.53 5.51 13.97
N ASP A 200 6.70 4.36 14.61
CA ASP A 200 6.22 4.09 15.95
C ASP A 200 7.24 4.45 17.04
N GLY A 201 8.54 4.53 16.74
CA GLY A 201 9.62 4.94 17.65
C GLY A 201 10.23 3.80 18.47
N ASP A 202 9.99 2.54 18.13
CA ASP A 202 10.53 1.36 18.83
C ASP A 202 12.03 1.10 18.49
N GLY A 203 12.53 1.72 17.41
CA GLY A 203 13.91 1.61 16.94
C GLY A 203 14.12 0.62 15.78
N LYS A 204 13.06 0.04 15.23
CA LYS A 204 13.05 -0.77 14.03
C LYS A 204 12.30 -0.04 12.91
N ILE A 205 12.14 -0.70 11.76
CA ILE A 205 11.57 -0.18 10.52
C ILE A 205 11.04 -1.36 9.70
N ASP A 206 10.08 -1.12 8.81
CA ASP A 206 9.55 -2.10 7.85
C ASP A 206 9.07 -3.38 8.59
N GLU A 207 8.28 -3.22 9.65
CA GLU A 207 7.81 -4.31 10.52
C GLU A 207 6.53 -4.95 10.00
N ASP A 208 5.41 -4.24 10.13
CA ASP A 208 4.08 -4.81 9.91
C ASP A 208 3.43 -4.16 8.67
N GLY A 209 2.86 -5.02 7.82
CA GLY A 209 2.12 -4.61 6.65
C GLY A 209 0.74 -4.07 7.02
N TRP A 210 -0.11 -3.85 6.01
CA TRP A 210 -1.55 -3.70 6.26
C TRP A 210 -2.26 -5.03 5.97
N ASP A 211 -1.94 -6.07 6.75
CA ASP A 211 -2.55 -7.38 6.62
C ASP A 211 -3.50 -7.73 7.78
N GLY A 212 -3.57 -6.87 8.80
CA GLY A 212 -4.38 -7.04 10.00
C GLY A 212 -3.79 -8.06 10.98
N ILE A 213 -2.49 -8.34 10.90
CA ILE A 213 -1.79 -9.34 11.71
C ILE A 213 -0.53 -8.74 12.33
N ASP A 214 -0.44 -8.76 13.66
CA ASP A 214 0.79 -8.51 14.44
C ASP A 214 1.91 -9.49 14.00
N ASN A 215 2.79 -9.06 13.09
CA ASN A 215 3.78 -9.93 12.45
C ASN A 215 5.03 -10.07 13.34
N ASP A 216 5.38 -9.03 14.10
CA ASP A 216 6.60 -8.96 14.92
C ASP A 216 6.37 -9.36 16.40
N GLY A 217 5.11 -9.34 16.86
CA GLY A 217 4.64 -9.76 18.17
C GLY A 217 4.63 -8.67 19.24
N ASP A 218 4.73 -7.40 18.90
CA ASP A 218 4.87 -6.31 19.86
C ASP A 218 3.55 -5.93 20.57
N CYS A 219 2.39 -6.02 19.91
CA CYS A 219 1.09 -5.87 20.56
C CYS A 219 0.91 -6.94 21.65
N LEU A 220 1.37 -8.17 21.37
CA LEU A 220 1.33 -9.26 22.35
C LEU A 220 2.21 -9.01 23.59
N LEU A 221 3.14 -8.05 23.57
CA LEU A 221 3.93 -7.62 24.74
C LEU A 221 3.17 -6.68 25.68
N LEU A 222 2.08 -6.07 25.21
CA LEU A 222 1.26 -5.16 26.00
C LEU A 222 0.57 -5.87 27.18
N ASN A 223 0.13 -5.06 28.15
CA ASN A 223 -0.86 -5.52 29.13
C ASN A 223 -2.14 -5.95 28.40
N ALA A 224 -2.77 -7.03 28.88
CA ALA A 224 -4.03 -7.53 28.32
C ALA A 224 -5.19 -6.51 28.26
N THR A 225 -5.11 -5.40 28.99
CA THR A 225 -6.10 -4.30 28.91
C THR A 225 -5.83 -3.32 27.77
N ASN A 226 -4.64 -3.36 27.18
CA ASN A 226 -4.18 -2.46 26.14
C ASN A 226 -4.03 -3.18 24.79
N GLN A 227 -4.13 -4.51 24.79
CA GLN A 227 -4.11 -5.33 23.57
C GLN A 227 -5.38 -5.14 22.71
N ASP A 228 -6.49 -4.76 23.33
CA ASP A 228 -7.74 -4.39 22.65
C ASP A 228 -7.90 -2.87 22.81
N SER A 229 -7.09 -2.15 22.04
CA SER A 229 -6.93 -0.70 22.11
C SER A 229 -8.07 0.03 21.44
N ASN A 230 -8.70 -0.57 20.42
CA ASN A 230 -9.87 -0.07 19.72
C ASN A 230 -11.19 -0.45 20.43
N GLY A 231 -11.18 -1.46 21.31
CA GLY A 231 -12.33 -1.86 22.12
C GLY A 231 -13.35 -2.74 21.39
N ASP A 232 -12.98 -3.36 20.26
CA ASP A 232 -13.84 -4.25 19.48
C ASP A 232 -13.98 -5.66 20.09
N GLY A 233 -13.12 -6.00 21.05
CA GLY A 233 -13.13 -7.27 21.77
C GLY A 233 -12.23 -8.36 21.18
N THR A 234 -11.46 -8.05 20.14
CA THR A 234 -10.43 -8.91 19.53
C THR A 234 -9.04 -8.36 19.89
N PRO A 235 -8.35 -8.92 20.90
CA PRO A 235 -7.04 -8.41 21.30
C PRO A 235 -5.99 -8.62 20.21
N CYS A 236 -5.22 -7.57 19.90
CA CYS A 236 -4.23 -7.52 18.82
C CYS A 236 -4.87 -7.90 17.48
N GLY A 237 -6.04 -7.32 17.21
CA GLY A 237 -6.76 -7.46 15.96
C GLY A 237 -6.59 -6.22 15.06
N PRO A 238 -7.13 -6.26 13.83
CA PRO A 238 -7.02 -5.15 12.90
C PRO A 238 -7.40 -3.78 13.49
N GLY A 239 -6.51 -2.81 13.34
CA GLY A 239 -6.69 -1.45 13.87
C GLY A 239 -6.35 -1.28 15.36
N ASP A 240 -5.89 -2.32 16.04
CA ASP A 240 -5.20 -2.17 17.32
C ASP A 240 -3.79 -1.60 17.14
N LEU A 241 -3.21 -1.05 18.21
CA LEU A 241 -1.80 -0.66 18.24
C LEU A 241 -0.90 -1.90 18.24
N GLY A 242 0.14 -1.93 17.40
CA GLY A 242 1.06 -3.07 17.27
C GLY A 242 0.58 -4.16 16.30
N VAL A 243 -0.21 -3.81 15.29
CA VAL A 243 -0.80 -4.76 14.32
C VAL A 243 -0.55 -4.34 12.87
N ASP A 244 -0.49 -3.05 12.58
CA ASP A 244 -0.35 -2.53 11.21
C ASP A 244 0.49 -1.22 11.26
N GLU A 245 1.70 -1.31 11.82
CA GLU A 245 2.65 -0.20 12.00
C GLU A 245 3.98 -0.43 11.30
N ASP A 246 4.76 0.65 11.20
CA ASP A 246 6.08 0.57 10.58
C ASP A 246 6.07 -0.05 9.16
N PHE A 247 4.95 0.12 8.45
CA PHE A 247 4.77 -0.27 7.06
C PHE A 247 5.83 0.36 6.15
N SER A 248 6.11 -0.32 5.05
CA SER A 248 7.20 0.12 4.18
C SER A 248 6.86 1.32 3.29
N GLU A 249 7.55 2.45 3.47
CA GLU A 249 7.39 3.62 2.56
C GLU A 249 7.81 3.32 1.13
N GLN A 250 8.72 2.34 0.97
CA GLN A 250 9.13 1.90 -0.35
C GLN A 250 7.98 1.19 -1.08
N PHE A 251 7.11 0.47 -0.38
CA PHE A 251 5.91 -0.13 -0.97
C PHE A 251 4.99 0.97 -1.53
N ILE A 252 4.70 2.02 -0.74
CA ILE A 252 3.91 3.18 -1.20
C ILE A 252 4.56 3.83 -2.42
N THR A 253 5.87 4.01 -2.39
CA THR A 253 6.61 4.65 -3.49
C THR A 253 6.55 3.81 -4.76
N ASP A 254 6.71 2.49 -4.67
CA ASP A 254 6.63 1.60 -5.82
C ASP A 254 5.20 1.58 -6.39
N LEU A 255 4.20 1.56 -5.51
CA LEU A 255 2.79 1.55 -5.90
C LEU A 255 2.41 2.81 -6.67
N VAL A 256 2.69 4.00 -6.13
CA VAL A 256 2.42 5.29 -6.82
C VAL A 256 3.18 5.41 -8.14
N ASN A 257 4.39 4.84 -8.26
CA ASN A 257 5.16 4.89 -9.51
C ASN A 257 4.68 3.91 -10.58
N THR A 258 3.85 2.93 -10.21
CA THR A 258 3.42 1.84 -11.10
C THR A 258 1.91 1.77 -11.28
N ARG A 259 1.16 2.73 -10.74
CA ARG A 259 -0.30 2.79 -10.75
C ARG A 259 -0.78 4.21 -10.99
N GLU A 260 -2.02 4.31 -11.44
CA GLU A 260 -2.75 5.56 -11.51
C GLU A 260 -3.98 5.47 -10.61
N ILE A 261 -3.98 6.27 -9.56
CA ILE A 261 -5.03 6.20 -8.54
C ILE A 261 -5.93 7.41 -8.70
N TYR A 262 -7.20 7.15 -8.96
CA TYR A 262 -8.27 8.13 -9.00
C TYR A 262 -9.01 8.09 -7.67
N LEU A 263 -8.76 9.10 -6.83
CA LEU A 263 -9.36 9.20 -5.50
C LEU A 263 -10.47 10.25 -5.51
N ILE A 264 -11.70 9.83 -5.26
CA ILE A 264 -12.90 10.69 -5.18
C ILE A 264 -13.48 10.56 -3.76
N PRO A 265 -13.00 11.33 -2.76
CA PRO A 265 -13.45 11.18 -1.38
C PRO A 265 -14.95 11.44 -1.20
N MET A 266 -15.49 12.47 -1.86
CA MET A 266 -16.87 12.91 -1.68
C MET A 266 -17.60 13.02 -3.01
N LEU A 267 -18.33 11.97 -3.38
CA LEU A 267 -19.17 11.97 -4.57
C LEU A 267 -20.41 12.86 -4.39
N ASN A 268 -21.21 12.60 -3.35
CA ASN A 268 -22.48 13.30 -3.06
C ASN A 268 -22.28 14.57 -2.23
N VAL A 269 -21.61 15.57 -2.81
CA VAL A 269 -21.32 16.86 -2.14
C VAL A 269 -22.60 17.53 -1.62
N ASP A 270 -23.63 17.58 -2.46
CA ASP A 270 -24.86 18.28 -2.13
C ASP A 270 -25.59 17.63 -0.95
N GLY A 271 -25.75 16.31 -1.01
CA GLY A 271 -26.37 15.55 0.06
C GLY A 271 -25.58 15.63 1.36
N ASN A 272 -24.25 15.50 1.32
CA ASN A 272 -23.42 15.58 2.53
C ASN A 272 -23.54 16.94 3.21
N ARG A 273 -23.46 18.02 2.44
CA ARG A 273 -23.63 19.38 2.97
C ARG A 273 -25.00 19.55 3.62
N TYR A 274 -26.06 19.04 3.01
CA TYR A 274 -27.39 19.12 3.61
C TYR A 274 -27.54 18.29 4.88
N ASP A 275 -26.99 17.07 4.92
CA ASP A 275 -26.96 16.25 6.13
C ASP A 275 -26.28 16.98 7.30
N ARG A 276 -25.15 17.63 7.01
CA ARG A 276 -24.32 18.34 7.99
C ARG A 276 -24.85 19.70 8.41
N GLU A 277 -25.27 20.51 7.45
CA GLU A 277 -25.58 21.92 7.67
C GLU A 277 -27.02 22.12 8.14
N GLU A 278 -27.96 21.26 7.69
CA GLU A 278 -29.40 21.48 7.87
C GLU A 278 -30.12 20.30 8.55
N TYR A 279 -29.89 19.06 8.14
CA TYR A 279 -30.70 17.90 8.57
C TYR A 279 -30.28 17.35 9.95
N CYS A 280 -29.03 16.89 10.09
CA CYS A 280 -28.49 16.34 11.34
C CYS A 280 -27.73 17.38 12.17
N GLY A 281 -27.04 18.31 11.50
CA GLY A 281 -26.14 19.26 12.14
C GLY A 281 -24.72 18.70 12.33
N GLU A 282 -23.76 19.59 12.59
CA GLU A 282 -22.33 19.24 12.78
C GLU A 282 -22.03 18.27 13.94
N THR A 283 -22.98 18.07 14.87
CA THR A 283 -22.84 17.13 16.00
C THR A 283 -23.70 15.87 15.81
N ALA A 284 -23.89 15.42 14.57
CA ALA A 284 -24.79 14.33 14.20
C ALA A 284 -24.60 13.04 15.00
N TRP A 285 -23.38 12.75 15.48
CA TRP A 285 -23.10 11.62 16.37
C TRP A 285 -23.88 11.65 17.70
N GLU A 286 -24.35 12.82 18.15
CA GLU A 286 -25.13 12.96 19.40
C GLU A 286 -26.64 12.74 19.21
N ASN A 287 -27.20 13.19 18.09
CA ASN A 287 -28.65 13.25 17.84
C ASN A 287 -29.13 12.36 16.70
N CYS A 288 -28.24 12.01 15.77
CA CYS A 288 -28.56 11.34 14.50
C CYS A 288 -27.65 10.16 14.16
N ARG A 289 -26.83 9.65 15.10
CA ARG A 289 -25.80 8.60 14.94
C ARG A 289 -26.07 7.48 13.92
N THR A 290 -27.31 6.98 13.83
CA THR A 290 -27.72 5.86 12.95
C THR A 290 -28.86 6.22 12.00
N SER A 291 -29.04 7.52 11.74
CA SER A 291 -30.00 8.11 10.82
C SER A 291 -29.31 9.21 10.01
N GLY A 292 -30.04 9.92 9.15
CA GLY A 292 -29.49 11.04 8.39
C GLY A 292 -30.04 11.09 6.98
N TRP A 293 -29.73 12.17 6.28
CA TRP A 293 -30.02 12.32 4.86
C TRP A 293 -29.18 11.33 4.04
N ARG A 294 -29.77 10.72 3.01
CA ARG A 294 -29.12 9.65 2.24
C ARG A 294 -28.82 10.05 0.81
N LYS A 295 -29.82 10.60 0.12
CA LYS A 295 -29.83 10.80 -1.33
C LYS A 295 -29.03 12.03 -1.75
N ASN A 296 -28.94 12.31 -3.05
CA ASN A 296 -28.54 13.66 -3.51
C ASN A 296 -29.69 14.67 -3.27
N LEU A 297 -29.63 15.86 -3.86
CA LEU A 297 -30.65 16.91 -3.69
C LEU A 297 -31.40 17.28 -4.97
N ARG A 298 -31.66 16.31 -5.84
CA ARG A 298 -32.54 16.51 -7.00
C ARG A 298 -33.94 16.95 -6.57
N ASP A 299 -34.45 18.08 -7.06
CA ASP A 299 -35.87 18.42 -6.92
C ASP A 299 -36.74 17.46 -7.74
N ASN A 300 -37.57 16.69 -7.04
CA ASN A 300 -38.51 15.74 -7.63
C ASN A 300 -39.96 16.26 -7.63
N THR A 301 -40.19 17.43 -7.05
CA THR A 301 -41.52 18.02 -6.94
C THR A 301 -41.89 18.74 -8.24
N HIS A 302 -43.16 18.63 -8.66
CA HIS A 302 -43.62 19.19 -9.93
C HIS A 302 -43.88 20.71 -9.85
N THR A 303 -43.25 21.42 -8.91
CA THR A 303 -43.40 22.86 -8.67
C THR A 303 -42.48 23.73 -9.53
N GLY A 304 -41.39 23.15 -10.08
CA GLY A 304 -40.38 23.85 -10.88
C GLY A 304 -40.62 24.00 -12.39
N THR A 305 -41.76 23.61 -12.98
CA THR A 305 -42.04 23.89 -14.43
C THR A 305 -42.44 25.36 -14.68
N THR A 306 -41.67 26.30 -14.15
CA THR A 306 -41.74 27.71 -14.56
C THR A 306 -40.42 28.14 -15.20
N PRO A 307 -40.42 29.08 -16.15
CA PRO A 307 -39.19 29.56 -16.81
C PRO A 307 -38.21 30.33 -15.90
N ILE A 308 -38.44 30.32 -14.58
CA ILE A 308 -37.66 31.01 -13.56
C ILE A 308 -37.26 29.93 -12.55
N PRO A 309 -35.96 29.71 -12.29
CA PRO A 309 -35.51 28.81 -11.23
C PRO A 309 -36.17 29.23 -9.92
N ASP A 310 -36.77 28.29 -9.19
CA ASP A 310 -37.28 28.56 -7.86
C ASP A 310 -36.08 28.62 -6.90
N ILE A 311 -35.52 29.82 -6.78
CA ILE A 311 -34.34 30.10 -5.94
C ILE A 311 -34.64 30.06 -4.43
N ASP A 312 -35.90 29.83 -4.05
CA ASP A 312 -36.38 29.83 -2.66
C ASP A 312 -37.08 28.48 -2.29
N GLU A 313 -36.89 27.41 -3.07
CA GLU A 313 -37.48 26.08 -2.77
C GLU A 313 -36.73 25.41 -1.60
N GLU A 314 -37.46 25.11 -0.54
CA GLU A 314 -36.96 24.32 0.60
C GLU A 314 -36.93 22.83 0.19
N VAL A 315 -35.87 22.11 0.56
CA VAL A 315 -35.75 20.66 0.29
C VAL A 315 -36.95 19.91 0.89
N ASP A 316 -37.68 19.18 0.06
CA ASP A 316 -38.73 18.27 0.50
C ASP A 316 -38.10 16.92 0.87
N GLU A 317 -37.81 16.76 2.17
CA GLU A 317 -37.24 15.51 2.72
C GLU A 317 -38.06 14.25 2.38
N GLY A 318 -39.37 14.41 2.10
CA GLY A 318 -40.24 13.32 1.71
C GLY A 318 -40.10 12.88 0.25
N CYS A 319 -39.44 13.68 -0.59
CA CYS A 319 -39.48 13.47 -2.05
C CYS A 319 -38.18 13.70 -2.79
N ASP A 320 -37.43 14.71 -2.40
CA ASP A 320 -36.25 15.15 -3.13
C ASP A 320 -35.12 14.15 -3.00
N GLY A 321 -34.23 14.18 -3.98
CA GLY A 321 -33.06 13.34 -4.07
C GLY A 321 -33.31 12.00 -4.74
N VAL A 322 -32.24 11.47 -5.33
CA VAL A 322 -32.08 10.13 -5.88
C VAL A 322 -31.00 9.40 -5.08
N ASP A 323 -31.22 8.11 -4.82
CA ASP A 323 -30.20 7.24 -4.27
C ASP A 323 -29.17 6.94 -5.37
N LEU A 324 -27.98 7.54 -5.25
CA LEU A 324 -26.91 7.39 -6.23
C LEU A 324 -26.50 5.92 -6.40
N ASN A 325 -26.53 5.12 -5.33
CA ASN A 325 -26.19 3.70 -5.41
C ASN A 325 -27.38 2.81 -5.84
N ARG A 326 -28.40 3.41 -6.46
CA ARG A 326 -29.48 2.74 -7.21
C ARG A 326 -29.62 3.31 -8.62
N ASN A 327 -28.74 4.23 -9.00
CA ASN A 327 -28.84 5.01 -10.23
C ASN A 327 -27.84 4.58 -11.29
N TYR A 328 -27.14 3.45 -11.18
CA TYR A 328 -26.31 2.95 -12.28
C TYR A 328 -27.11 2.07 -13.25
N GLN A 329 -26.69 2.00 -14.52
CA GLN A 329 -27.51 1.43 -15.61
C GLN A 329 -27.63 -0.10 -15.60
N PHE A 330 -26.66 -0.82 -15.04
CA PHE A 330 -26.63 -2.28 -15.10
C PHE A 330 -27.75 -2.86 -14.24
N GLU A 331 -28.64 -3.63 -14.89
CA GLU A 331 -29.83 -4.24 -14.28
C GLU A 331 -30.70 -3.22 -13.51
N TRP A 332 -30.72 -1.96 -13.98
CA TRP A 332 -31.45 -0.86 -13.35
C TRP A 332 -32.96 -1.15 -13.31
N GLY A 333 -33.56 -1.08 -12.12
CA GLY A 333 -35.01 -1.27 -11.98
C GLY A 333 -35.54 -2.69 -12.25
N ALA A 334 -34.65 -3.67 -12.48
CA ALA A 334 -34.99 -5.08 -12.72
C ALA A 334 -35.83 -5.69 -11.56
N PRO A 335 -36.65 -6.73 -11.80
CA PRO A 335 -37.90 -6.96 -11.07
C PRO A 335 -37.69 -7.57 -9.68
N LEU A 336 -37.32 -6.73 -8.72
CA LEU A 336 -37.36 -7.02 -7.29
C LEU A 336 -38.36 -6.09 -6.64
N GLY A 337 -39.63 -6.51 -6.63
CA GLY A 337 -40.77 -5.81 -6.04
C GLY A 337 -40.71 -5.62 -4.51
N ALA A 338 -39.54 -5.35 -3.94
CA ALA A 338 -39.31 -5.09 -2.53
C ALA A 338 -38.25 -4.01 -2.23
N THR A 339 -37.35 -3.64 -3.16
CA THR A 339 -36.19 -2.77 -2.87
C THR A 339 -36.12 -1.46 -3.67
N GLY A 340 -37.11 -1.20 -4.55
CA GLY A 340 -37.38 0.11 -5.16
C GLY A 340 -38.83 0.56 -4.93
N PRO A 341 -39.23 1.76 -5.38
CA PRO A 341 -40.63 2.19 -5.36
C PRO A 341 -41.51 1.25 -6.20
N LEU A 342 -42.77 1.03 -5.79
CA LEU A 342 -43.74 0.16 -6.50
C LEU A 342 -43.99 0.54 -7.97
N PHE A 343 -43.64 1.76 -8.36
CA PHE A 343 -43.58 2.23 -9.74
C PHE A 343 -42.26 3.00 -9.91
N PRO A 344 -41.32 2.54 -10.77
CA PRO A 344 -40.10 3.29 -11.10
C PRO A 344 -40.43 4.72 -11.58
N GLY A 345 -39.62 5.70 -11.19
CA GLY A 345 -39.78 7.10 -11.61
C GLY A 345 -40.87 7.93 -10.89
N PHE A 346 -41.43 7.47 -9.76
CA PHE A 346 -42.34 8.26 -8.92
C PHE A 346 -41.90 8.31 -7.45
N CYS A 347 -41.70 9.51 -6.93
CA CYS A 347 -41.55 9.77 -5.50
C CYS A 347 -42.92 9.61 -4.78
N TYR A 348 -42.91 8.94 -3.62
CA TYR A 348 -44.08 8.84 -2.74
C TYR A 348 -43.71 9.38 -1.36
N ALA A 349 -44.15 10.61 -1.05
CA ALA A 349 -43.90 11.28 0.24
C ALA A 349 -44.33 10.49 1.50
N ASP A 350 -45.22 9.49 1.34
CA ASP A 350 -45.71 8.62 2.43
C ASP A 350 -45.58 7.11 2.08
N GLY A 351 -44.73 6.74 1.11
CA GLY A 351 -44.55 5.36 0.66
C GLY A 351 -43.36 4.64 1.32
N PRO A 352 -43.36 3.30 1.45
CA PRO A 352 -42.14 2.57 1.75
C PRO A 352 -41.10 2.81 0.63
N ASN A 353 -39.81 2.87 0.99
CA ASN A 353 -38.66 2.89 0.06
C ASN A 353 -38.34 4.24 -0.64
N ASN A 354 -38.67 5.41 -0.07
CA ASN A 354 -38.23 6.71 -0.62
C ASN A 354 -36.70 6.91 -0.61
N ASP A 355 -36.02 6.39 0.43
CA ASP A 355 -34.57 6.48 0.61
C ASP A 355 -33.76 5.75 -0.48
N VAL A 356 -34.41 4.88 -1.25
CA VAL A 356 -33.78 4.05 -2.29
C VAL A 356 -34.38 4.35 -3.68
N TYR A 357 -34.88 5.58 -3.87
CA TYR A 357 -35.39 6.01 -5.16
C TYR A 357 -34.28 5.98 -6.22
N ASN A 358 -34.50 5.19 -7.28
CA ASN A 358 -33.51 4.86 -8.31
C ASN A 358 -33.39 5.90 -9.45
N GLY A 359 -34.16 6.99 -9.38
CA GLY A 359 -34.17 8.04 -10.40
C GLY A 359 -35.30 7.89 -11.43
N PRO A 360 -35.41 8.85 -12.37
CA PRO A 360 -36.41 8.83 -13.43
C PRO A 360 -36.15 7.73 -14.46
N VAL A 361 -37.22 7.32 -15.12
CA VAL A 361 -37.17 6.46 -16.32
C VAL A 361 -36.69 7.27 -17.52
N ASN A 362 -35.84 6.66 -18.35
CA ASN A 362 -35.43 7.19 -19.65
C ASN A 362 -36.49 6.84 -20.72
N TYR A 363 -36.81 7.80 -21.59
CA TYR A 363 -37.77 7.65 -22.69
C TYR A 363 -37.18 8.08 -24.04
N GLU A 364 -35.85 8.15 -24.11
CA GLU A 364 -35.13 8.39 -25.35
C GLU A 364 -35.15 7.12 -26.20
N ASP A 365 -35.37 7.34 -27.50
CA ASP A 365 -35.35 6.35 -28.59
C ASP A 365 -34.02 6.58 -29.30
N ASN A 366 -33.00 5.85 -28.84
CA ASN A 366 -31.60 6.08 -29.12
C ASN A 366 -31.21 5.52 -30.50
N ASP A 367 -31.92 4.51 -30.98
CA ASP A 367 -31.68 3.88 -32.29
C ASP A 367 -32.65 4.41 -33.39
N GLY A 368 -33.70 5.14 -33.00
CA GLY A 368 -34.64 5.83 -33.88
C GLY A 368 -35.71 4.92 -34.49
N ASP A 369 -35.96 3.76 -33.90
CA ASP A 369 -36.88 2.75 -34.41
C ASP A 369 -38.34 2.99 -33.95
N GLY A 370 -38.52 3.82 -32.92
CA GLY A 370 -39.79 4.25 -32.36
C GLY A 370 -40.32 3.41 -31.19
N PHE A 371 -39.54 2.47 -30.69
CA PHE A 371 -39.71 1.84 -29.39
C PHE A 371 -38.81 2.52 -28.35
N VAL A 372 -38.98 2.11 -27.09
CA VAL A 372 -38.21 2.58 -25.93
C VAL A 372 -38.26 1.48 -24.87
N ASN A 373 -37.28 1.40 -23.97
CA ASN A 373 -37.21 0.40 -22.92
C ASN A 373 -37.21 -1.03 -23.48
N GLU A 374 -36.22 -1.31 -24.33
CA GLU A 374 -36.07 -2.58 -25.02
C GLU A 374 -35.10 -3.48 -24.26
N ASP A 375 -33.85 -3.02 -24.08
CA ASP A 375 -32.78 -3.81 -23.48
C ASP A 375 -32.14 -3.14 -22.25
N HIS A 376 -31.67 -3.93 -21.29
CA HIS A 376 -30.81 -3.43 -20.21
C HIS A 376 -29.38 -3.29 -20.70
N VAL A 377 -28.56 -2.49 -19.99
CA VAL A 377 -27.12 -2.42 -20.27
C VAL A 377 -26.43 -3.62 -19.63
N ASP A 378 -26.52 -4.80 -20.26
CA ASP A 378 -26.02 -6.08 -19.75
C ASP A 378 -25.47 -7.04 -20.85
N GLY A 379 -25.42 -6.57 -22.09
CA GLY A 379 -24.96 -7.29 -23.28
C GLY A 379 -25.95 -8.34 -23.79
N LYS A 380 -27.22 -8.31 -23.37
CA LYS A 380 -28.27 -9.24 -23.82
C LYS A 380 -29.30 -8.52 -24.70
N ASP A 381 -29.77 -9.28 -25.68
CA ASP A 381 -30.91 -8.97 -26.57
C ASP A 381 -32.19 -9.49 -25.87
N ASP A 382 -32.81 -8.67 -25.03
CA ASP A 382 -33.95 -9.05 -24.17
C ASP A 382 -35.25 -9.16 -24.99
N ASP A 383 -35.36 -8.41 -26.09
CA ASP A 383 -36.55 -8.30 -26.91
C ASP A 383 -36.50 -9.17 -28.19
N GLY A 384 -35.30 -9.57 -28.64
CA GLY A 384 -35.03 -10.49 -29.73
C GLY A 384 -34.93 -9.86 -31.13
N ASP A 385 -34.74 -8.55 -31.24
CA ASP A 385 -34.66 -7.83 -32.51
C ASP A 385 -33.24 -7.91 -33.17
N GLY A 386 -32.23 -8.30 -32.38
CA GLY A 386 -30.84 -8.46 -32.78
C GLY A 386 -29.95 -7.24 -32.56
N GLN A 387 -30.45 -6.22 -31.88
CA GLN A 387 -29.69 -5.16 -31.21
C GLN A 387 -29.43 -5.59 -29.74
N ILE A 388 -28.56 -4.86 -29.06
CA ILE A 388 -28.20 -5.11 -27.65
C ILE A 388 -27.98 -3.76 -26.98
N ASP A 389 -28.38 -3.65 -25.71
CA ASP A 389 -28.17 -2.49 -24.85
C ASP A 389 -28.78 -1.17 -25.38
N GLU A 390 -29.85 -1.23 -26.19
CA GLU A 390 -30.60 -0.06 -26.65
C GLU A 390 -31.77 0.34 -25.74
N ASP A 391 -32.05 1.64 -25.74
CA ASP A 391 -33.23 2.25 -25.14
C ASP A 391 -33.48 1.88 -23.68
N TRP A 392 -32.42 1.66 -22.90
CA TRP A 392 -32.49 1.21 -21.51
C TRP A 392 -33.43 2.04 -20.62
N MET A 393 -34.06 1.37 -19.64
CA MET A 393 -35.13 1.95 -18.81
C MET A 393 -34.72 3.16 -17.97
N GLY A 394 -33.45 3.27 -17.56
CA GLY A 394 -32.98 4.32 -16.67
C GLY A 394 -31.57 4.07 -16.15
N GLY A 395 -31.14 4.91 -15.21
CA GLY A 395 -29.76 4.94 -14.71
C GLY A 395 -28.95 6.09 -15.32
N ASN A 396 -27.85 6.43 -14.65
CA ASN A 396 -26.95 7.57 -14.85
C ASN A 396 -27.69 8.87 -15.13
N SER A 397 -28.74 9.15 -14.35
CA SER A 397 -29.55 10.36 -14.48
C SER A 397 -29.03 11.53 -13.66
N GLU A 398 -28.23 11.26 -12.64
CA GLU A 398 -27.73 12.27 -11.71
C GLU A 398 -26.34 12.78 -12.13
N PRO A 399 -26.03 14.09 -11.94
CA PRO A 399 -24.71 14.66 -12.20
C PRO A 399 -23.57 13.85 -11.59
N GLU A 400 -23.77 13.34 -10.37
CA GLU A 400 -22.79 12.56 -9.63
C GLU A 400 -22.56 11.17 -10.26
N THR A 401 -23.62 10.48 -10.68
CA THR A 401 -23.49 9.18 -11.36
C THR A 401 -22.96 9.32 -12.79
N LYS A 402 -23.32 10.42 -13.49
CA LYS A 402 -22.76 10.75 -14.81
C LYS A 402 -21.27 11.06 -14.73
N PHE A 403 -20.84 11.74 -13.67
CA PHE A 403 -19.42 11.97 -13.41
C PHE A 403 -18.65 10.65 -13.33
N ILE A 404 -19.16 9.66 -12.57
CA ILE A 404 -18.54 8.32 -12.50
C ILE A 404 -18.59 7.62 -13.86
N GLN A 405 -19.74 7.66 -14.54
CA GLN A 405 -19.90 7.05 -15.85
C GLN A 405 -18.85 7.55 -16.85
N ASP A 406 -18.79 8.88 -17.00
CA ASP A 406 -17.89 9.49 -17.98
C ASP A 406 -16.43 9.37 -17.55
N MET A 407 -16.10 9.42 -16.25
CA MET A 407 -14.75 9.13 -15.77
C MET A 407 -14.31 7.71 -16.18
N THR A 408 -15.17 6.72 -15.93
CA THR A 408 -14.87 5.30 -16.23
C THR A 408 -14.74 5.06 -17.73
N GLU A 409 -15.66 5.58 -18.53
CA GLU A 409 -15.69 5.35 -19.98
C GLU A 409 -14.65 6.18 -20.75
N MET A 410 -14.20 7.32 -20.21
CA MET A 410 -13.19 8.18 -20.84
C MET A 410 -11.76 7.88 -20.36
N ASN A 411 -11.60 6.97 -19.40
CA ASN A 411 -10.31 6.44 -18.95
C ASN A 411 -9.95 5.21 -19.81
N ASP A 412 -9.32 5.49 -20.96
CA ASP A 412 -8.87 4.54 -21.99
C ASP A 412 -7.52 5.03 -22.52
N ASP A 413 -6.47 4.77 -21.76
CA ASP A 413 -5.12 5.29 -21.99
C ASP A 413 -4.40 4.54 -23.12
N ASP A 414 -4.77 3.28 -23.35
CA ASP A 414 -4.21 2.45 -24.43
C ASP A 414 -5.04 2.48 -25.74
N LEU A 415 -6.19 3.16 -25.72
CA LEU A 415 -7.11 3.38 -26.83
C LEU A 415 -7.69 2.07 -27.40
N ASP A 416 -7.89 1.06 -26.54
CA ASP A 416 -8.50 -0.21 -26.91
C ASP A 416 -10.04 -0.19 -26.87
N GLY A 417 -10.61 0.90 -26.35
CA GLY A 417 -12.05 1.14 -26.25
C GLY A 417 -12.70 0.55 -25.00
N ALA A 418 -11.93 0.09 -24.03
CA ALA A 418 -12.39 -0.35 -22.72
C ALA A 418 -11.83 0.53 -21.60
N SER A 419 -12.51 0.51 -20.45
CA SER A 419 -12.02 1.22 -19.26
C SER A 419 -10.75 0.58 -18.71
N ASP A 420 -9.78 1.40 -18.32
CA ASP A 420 -8.54 0.95 -17.69
C ASP A 420 -8.68 0.65 -16.19
N PHE A 421 -9.80 1.02 -15.58
CA PHE A 421 -10.14 0.67 -14.20
C PHE A 421 -10.42 -0.84 -14.03
N LYS A 422 -9.38 -1.67 -13.90
CA LYS A 422 -9.56 -3.12 -13.66
C LYS A 422 -10.00 -3.45 -12.25
N ALA A 423 -9.82 -2.53 -11.30
CA ALA A 423 -10.31 -2.64 -9.93
C ALA A 423 -10.94 -1.32 -9.47
N THR A 424 -12.04 -1.41 -8.73
CA THR A 424 -12.77 -0.26 -8.19
C THR A 424 -13.26 -0.51 -6.77
N LEU A 425 -13.33 0.54 -5.96
CA LEU A 425 -13.76 0.45 -4.57
C LEU A 425 -14.74 1.58 -4.27
N THR A 426 -15.82 1.25 -3.58
CA THR A 426 -16.70 2.25 -2.98
C THR A 426 -16.76 2.08 -1.46
N TRP A 427 -16.51 3.17 -0.74
CA TRP A 427 -16.71 3.21 0.70
C TRP A 427 -18.12 3.67 1.04
N HIS A 428 -18.71 2.99 2.00
CA HIS A 428 -20.01 3.24 2.58
C HIS A 428 -19.90 3.14 4.10
N SER A 429 -20.99 3.42 4.81
CA SER A 429 -21.16 3.02 6.20
C SER A 429 -22.64 2.75 6.46
N PHE A 430 -23.04 1.82 7.31
CA PHE A 430 -22.22 1.05 8.25
C PHE A 430 -22.64 -0.41 8.21
N SER A 431 -21.80 -1.31 8.74
CA SER A 431 -22.10 -2.69 9.18
C SER A 431 -20.85 -3.55 9.37
N GLU A 432 -19.64 -3.03 9.15
CA GLU A 432 -18.38 -3.79 9.13
C GLU A 432 -18.42 -4.94 8.10
N LEU A 433 -18.72 -4.61 6.83
CA LEU A 433 -18.87 -5.58 5.75
C LEU A 433 -17.93 -5.30 4.58
N VAL A 434 -17.50 -6.38 3.93
CA VAL A 434 -16.89 -6.37 2.60
C VAL A 434 -17.85 -7.04 1.63
N LEU A 435 -18.38 -6.28 0.68
CA LEU A 435 -19.37 -6.76 -0.28
C LEU A 435 -18.80 -6.80 -1.70
N TRP A 436 -19.16 -7.83 -2.46
CA TRP A 436 -18.87 -7.94 -3.90
C TRP A 436 -20.14 -8.28 -4.70
N PRO A 437 -20.12 -8.09 -6.04
CA PRO A 437 -21.22 -8.45 -6.92
C PRO A 437 -21.65 -9.94 -6.84
N TRP A 438 -22.90 -10.26 -7.13
CA TRP A 438 -23.96 -9.37 -7.57
C TRP A 438 -24.83 -8.89 -6.42
N GLY A 439 -25.34 -7.66 -6.54
CA GLY A 439 -26.43 -7.12 -5.75
C GLY A 439 -27.81 -7.47 -6.31
N HIS A 440 -27.98 -7.45 -7.63
CA HIS A 440 -29.32 -7.49 -8.29
C HIS A 440 -30.01 -8.85 -8.27
N CYS A 441 -29.31 -9.92 -7.96
CA CYS A 441 -29.89 -11.26 -7.93
C CYS A 441 -29.35 -12.09 -6.76
N THR A 442 -30.21 -12.94 -6.21
CA THR A 442 -29.84 -13.87 -5.14
C THR A 442 -29.52 -15.24 -5.73
N ASN A 443 -28.45 -15.90 -5.26
CA ASN A 443 -27.94 -17.18 -5.79
C ASN A 443 -27.51 -17.12 -7.26
N CYS A 444 -27.04 -15.95 -7.70
CA CYS A 444 -26.36 -15.78 -8.96
C CYS A 444 -24.89 -15.49 -8.67
N TYR A 445 -24.02 -15.98 -9.55
CA TYR A 445 -22.59 -15.88 -9.36
C TYR A 445 -22.00 -15.23 -10.60
N THR A 446 -20.99 -14.41 -10.40
CA THR A 446 -20.22 -13.85 -11.49
C THR A 446 -19.39 -14.95 -12.16
N PRO A 447 -18.95 -14.77 -13.42
CA PRO A 447 -18.00 -15.69 -14.05
C PRO A 447 -16.69 -15.87 -13.26
N ASP A 448 -16.28 -14.83 -12.52
CA ASP A 448 -15.06 -14.78 -11.72
C ASP A 448 -15.31 -14.87 -10.21
N ASP A 449 -16.44 -15.47 -9.79
CA ASP A 449 -16.90 -15.49 -8.39
C ASP A 449 -15.84 -16.00 -7.41
N GLU A 450 -15.15 -17.10 -7.76
CA GLU A 450 -14.07 -17.66 -6.94
C GLU A 450 -12.95 -16.65 -6.66
N TYR A 451 -12.63 -15.79 -7.64
CA TYR A 451 -11.57 -14.79 -7.52
C TYR A 451 -12.05 -13.55 -6.74
N LEU A 452 -13.31 -13.13 -6.94
CA LEU A 452 -13.91 -12.06 -6.14
C LEU A 452 -13.99 -12.45 -4.65
N VAL A 453 -14.42 -13.68 -4.37
CA VAL A 453 -14.48 -14.24 -3.02
C VAL A 453 -13.09 -14.26 -2.37
N TYR A 454 -12.03 -14.58 -3.12
CA TYR A 454 -10.66 -14.57 -2.58
C TYR A 454 -10.27 -13.18 -2.07
N HIS A 455 -10.36 -12.16 -2.91
CA HIS A 455 -10.01 -10.78 -2.54
C HIS A 455 -10.94 -10.23 -1.45
N GLY A 456 -12.25 -10.52 -1.52
CA GLY A 456 -13.20 -10.16 -0.47
C GLY A 456 -12.82 -10.73 0.90
N ASN A 457 -12.38 -11.99 0.94
CA ASN A 457 -11.87 -12.61 2.18
C ASN A 457 -10.53 -12.03 2.64
N MET A 458 -9.65 -11.59 1.73
CA MET A 458 -8.40 -10.92 2.10
C MET A 458 -8.71 -9.60 2.79
N MET A 459 -9.54 -8.74 2.18
CA MET A 459 -9.95 -7.47 2.79
C MET A 459 -10.72 -7.69 4.09
N GLY A 460 -11.56 -8.73 4.18
CA GLY A 460 -12.25 -9.11 5.41
C GLY A 460 -11.28 -9.52 6.53
N GLN A 461 -10.17 -10.21 6.22
CA GLN A 461 -9.12 -10.51 7.20
C GLN A 461 -8.37 -9.25 7.64
N MET A 462 -7.99 -8.39 6.69
CA MET A 462 -7.28 -7.14 6.95
C MET A 462 -8.04 -6.16 7.84
N THR A 463 -9.37 -6.29 7.91
CA THR A 463 -10.24 -5.35 8.63
C THR A 463 -11.05 -6.01 9.74
N ASP A 464 -11.05 -7.34 9.85
CA ASP A 464 -12.03 -8.12 10.64
C ASP A 464 -13.50 -7.81 10.26
N TYR A 465 -13.75 -7.41 9.02
CA TYR A 465 -15.11 -7.19 8.49
C TYR A 465 -15.64 -8.49 7.90
N ALA A 466 -16.97 -8.67 7.95
CA ALA A 466 -17.58 -9.89 7.41
C ALA A 466 -17.65 -9.83 5.87
N PRO A 467 -16.99 -10.76 5.17
CA PRO A 467 -17.04 -10.82 3.71
C PRO A 467 -18.29 -11.58 3.24
N MET A 468 -19.08 -10.98 2.34
CA MET A 468 -20.21 -11.66 1.70
C MET A 468 -20.58 -11.07 0.33
N GLN A 469 -21.34 -11.82 -0.47
CA GLN A 469 -21.94 -11.27 -1.68
C GLN A 469 -23.01 -10.22 -1.30
N SER A 470 -23.09 -9.11 -2.03
CA SER A 470 -24.01 -8.00 -1.73
C SER A 470 -25.46 -8.47 -1.57
N SER A 471 -25.95 -9.34 -2.45
CA SER A 471 -27.32 -9.86 -2.41
C SER A 471 -27.64 -10.76 -1.21
N ASP A 472 -26.64 -11.30 -0.49
CA ASP A 472 -26.85 -12.07 0.75
C ASP A 472 -27.28 -11.18 1.92
N LEU A 473 -26.91 -9.88 1.89
CA LEU A 473 -27.38 -8.89 2.83
C LEU A 473 -28.83 -8.49 2.50
N TYR A 474 -29.03 -7.92 1.31
CA TYR A 474 -30.32 -7.73 0.65
C TYR A 474 -30.12 -7.41 -0.84
N PRO A 475 -31.09 -7.74 -1.72
CA PRO A 475 -30.93 -7.46 -3.15
C PRO A 475 -30.94 -5.95 -3.51
N THR A 476 -30.02 -5.51 -4.36
CA THR A 476 -29.88 -4.12 -4.86
C THR A 476 -29.78 -4.08 -6.37
N THR A 477 -30.45 -3.14 -7.03
CA THR A 477 -30.36 -2.97 -8.50
C THR A 477 -29.78 -1.59 -8.81
N GLY A 478 -28.96 -1.49 -9.86
CA GLY A 478 -28.34 -0.23 -10.27
C GLY A 478 -27.33 0.31 -9.25
N ASP A 479 -26.62 -0.57 -8.54
CA ASP A 479 -25.52 -0.18 -7.67
C ASP A 479 -24.19 -0.06 -8.43
N PHE A 480 -23.25 0.66 -7.82
CA PHE A 480 -21.94 0.98 -8.38
C PHE A 480 -21.15 -0.27 -8.76
N CYS A 481 -21.15 -1.31 -7.92
CA CYS A 481 -20.30 -2.47 -8.15
C CYS A 481 -20.88 -3.44 -9.18
N ASP A 482 -22.19 -3.61 -9.21
CA ASP A 482 -22.84 -4.36 -10.27
C ASP A 482 -22.56 -3.73 -11.64
N TRP A 483 -22.58 -2.40 -11.75
CA TRP A 483 -22.26 -1.71 -13.02
C TRP A 483 -20.79 -1.83 -13.42
N HIS A 484 -19.86 -1.58 -12.50
CA HIS A 484 -18.42 -1.70 -12.78
C HIS A 484 -18.02 -3.12 -13.20
N TYR A 485 -18.53 -4.15 -12.51
CA TYR A 485 -18.23 -5.52 -12.88
C TYR A 485 -18.97 -5.95 -14.14
N GLY A 486 -20.26 -5.65 -14.25
CA GLY A 486 -21.11 -6.12 -15.34
C GLY A 486 -20.87 -5.47 -16.69
N VAL A 487 -20.54 -4.18 -16.71
CA VAL A 487 -20.29 -3.43 -17.96
C VAL A 487 -18.79 -3.37 -18.28
N HIS A 488 -17.93 -3.20 -17.27
CA HIS A 488 -16.51 -2.90 -17.49
C HIS A 488 -15.56 -4.03 -17.06
N ASN A 489 -16.06 -5.18 -16.59
CA ASN A 489 -15.25 -6.27 -16.02
C ASN A 489 -14.28 -5.82 -14.91
N SER A 490 -14.64 -4.74 -14.20
CA SER A 490 -13.84 -4.20 -13.10
C SER A 490 -14.15 -4.94 -11.81
N TYR A 491 -13.12 -5.39 -11.10
CA TYR A 491 -13.28 -6.04 -9.80
C TYR A 491 -13.68 -4.99 -8.77
N CYS A 492 -14.96 -4.94 -8.44
CA CYS A 492 -15.52 -3.95 -7.54
C CYS A 492 -15.87 -4.49 -6.15
N TYR A 493 -15.58 -3.70 -5.12
CA TYR A 493 -15.98 -3.98 -3.74
C TYR A 493 -16.64 -2.77 -3.09
N THR A 494 -17.60 -3.04 -2.20
CA THR A 494 -18.23 -2.07 -1.31
C THR A 494 -17.78 -2.36 0.12
N ILE A 495 -17.22 -1.36 0.80
CA ILE A 495 -16.82 -1.47 2.21
C ILE A 495 -17.82 -0.70 3.06
N GLU A 496 -18.56 -1.39 3.93
CA GLU A 496 -19.48 -0.78 4.89
C GLU A 496 -18.73 -0.50 6.20
N ILE A 497 -18.16 0.69 6.33
CA ILE A 497 -17.26 1.05 7.43
C ILE A 497 -18.02 1.21 8.74
N GLY A 498 -17.45 0.64 9.81
CA GLY A 498 -17.87 0.89 11.18
C GLY A 498 -19.31 0.50 11.47
N ASN A 499 -19.85 1.14 12.52
CA ASN A 499 -21.04 0.73 13.25
C ASN A 499 -22.15 1.80 13.27
N ALA A 500 -21.87 2.96 12.68
CA ALA A 500 -22.78 4.09 12.57
C ALA A 500 -22.50 4.95 11.33
N PHE A 501 -23.51 5.71 10.91
CA PHE A 501 -23.34 6.73 9.86
C PHE A 501 -22.48 7.89 10.35
N HIS A 502 -22.66 8.28 11.62
CA HIS A 502 -21.90 9.33 12.30
C HIS A 502 -21.19 8.73 13.52
N GLU A 503 -19.93 8.35 13.38
CA GLU A 503 -19.13 7.85 14.50
C GLU A 503 -18.75 8.97 15.47
N LEU A 504 -18.38 8.60 16.69
CA LEU A 504 -17.92 9.59 17.65
C LEU A 504 -16.55 10.13 17.20
N PRO A 505 -16.25 11.42 17.44
CA PRO A 505 -14.98 12.00 17.01
C PRO A 505 -13.74 11.29 17.55
N GLU A 506 -13.83 10.69 18.74
CA GLU A 506 -12.78 9.84 19.31
C GLU A 506 -12.50 8.55 18.51
N ASP A 507 -13.49 8.07 17.75
CA ASP A 507 -13.44 6.79 17.03
C ASP A 507 -12.92 6.93 15.59
N ILE A 508 -13.00 8.13 15.00
CA ILE A 508 -12.67 8.38 13.58
C ILE A 508 -11.24 7.90 13.25
N ALA A 509 -10.24 8.27 14.07
CA ALA A 509 -8.84 7.97 13.81
C ALA A 509 -8.55 6.45 13.77
N HIS A 510 -9.03 5.68 14.74
CA HIS A 510 -8.75 4.24 14.78
C HIS A 510 -9.51 3.50 13.67
N ILE A 511 -10.75 3.90 13.36
CA ILE A 511 -11.51 3.33 12.24
C ILE A 511 -10.81 3.63 10.92
N ALA A 512 -10.24 4.82 10.75
CA ALA A 512 -9.47 5.17 9.57
C ALA A 512 -8.20 4.31 9.42
N VAL A 513 -7.45 4.10 10.52
CA VAL A 513 -6.28 3.20 10.55
C VAL A 513 -6.69 1.77 10.19
N ARG A 514 -7.75 1.23 10.81
CA ARG A 514 -8.26 -0.12 10.54
C ARG A 514 -8.62 -0.36 9.07
N ASN A 515 -9.01 0.69 8.33
CA ASN A 515 -9.51 0.55 6.95
C ASN A 515 -8.52 0.98 5.87
N ILE A 516 -7.40 1.63 6.21
CA ILE A 516 -6.48 2.20 5.21
C ILE A 516 -5.87 1.13 4.30
N GLY A 517 -5.59 -0.06 4.84
CA GLY A 517 -5.00 -1.18 4.11
C GLY A 517 -5.79 -1.57 2.87
N VAL A 518 -7.12 -1.48 2.93
CA VAL A 518 -8.01 -1.83 1.81
C VAL A 518 -7.72 -0.99 0.57
N ALA A 519 -7.45 0.31 0.72
CA ALA A 519 -7.11 1.19 -0.40
C ALA A 519 -5.80 0.77 -1.09
N PHE A 520 -4.78 0.45 -0.28
CA PHE A 520 -3.49 -0.03 -0.78
C PHE A 520 -3.62 -1.38 -1.47
N TYR A 521 -4.38 -2.30 -0.90
CA TYR A 521 -4.66 -3.61 -1.49
C TYR A 521 -5.39 -3.48 -2.84
N MET A 522 -6.45 -2.66 -2.90
CA MET A 522 -7.18 -2.42 -4.14
C MET A 522 -6.30 -1.82 -5.24
N THR A 523 -5.42 -0.90 -4.86
CA THR A 523 -4.42 -0.32 -5.77
C THR A 523 -3.39 -1.35 -6.22
N GLU A 524 -2.96 -2.24 -5.32
CA GLU A 524 -2.01 -3.31 -5.63
C GLU A 524 -2.60 -4.25 -6.69
N ILE A 525 -3.86 -4.66 -6.50
CA ILE A 525 -4.51 -5.64 -7.37
C ILE A 525 -5.00 -5.10 -8.70
N ALA A 526 -4.96 -3.78 -8.92
CA ALA A 526 -5.48 -3.13 -10.11
C ALA A 526 -4.76 -3.50 -11.42
N ASP A 527 -3.59 -4.14 -11.36
CA ASP A 527 -2.86 -4.59 -12.55
C ASP A 527 -3.49 -5.79 -13.26
N ASP A 528 -3.90 -6.80 -12.51
CA ASP A 528 -4.58 -8.00 -12.98
C ASP A 528 -5.19 -8.71 -11.75
N PRO A 529 -6.38 -8.26 -11.28
CA PRO A 529 -6.96 -8.76 -10.05
C PRO A 529 -7.26 -10.25 -10.16
N ARG A 530 -7.79 -10.69 -11.31
CA ARG A 530 -8.03 -12.11 -11.58
C ARG A 530 -6.77 -12.96 -11.40
N TYR A 531 -5.66 -12.56 -12.02
CA TYR A 531 -4.43 -13.33 -11.94
C TYR A 531 -3.83 -13.30 -10.52
N ARG A 532 -3.95 -12.17 -9.81
CA ARG A 532 -3.54 -12.07 -8.39
C ARG A 532 -4.32 -13.02 -7.49
N ALA A 533 -5.62 -13.18 -7.71
CA ALA A 533 -6.39 -14.21 -7.01
C ALA A 533 -5.88 -15.62 -7.34
N ILE A 534 -5.61 -15.93 -8.61
CA ILE A 534 -5.10 -17.26 -9.02
C ILE A 534 -3.80 -17.60 -8.29
N VAL A 535 -2.81 -16.70 -8.29
CA VAL A 535 -1.53 -16.97 -7.63
C VAL A 535 -1.65 -17.05 -6.11
N GLY A 536 -2.57 -16.30 -5.52
CA GLY A 536 -2.91 -16.36 -4.10
C GLY A 536 -3.56 -17.68 -3.70
N ILE A 537 -4.59 -18.11 -4.45
CA ILE A 537 -5.28 -19.40 -4.26
C ILE A 537 -4.32 -20.58 -4.45
N GLU A 538 -3.49 -20.55 -5.49
CA GLU A 538 -2.50 -21.59 -5.75
C GLU A 538 -1.29 -21.51 -4.79
N ASN A 539 -1.17 -20.39 -4.08
CA ASN A 539 -0.10 -20.03 -3.16
C ASN A 539 1.29 -20.20 -3.80
N THR A 540 1.44 -19.67 -5.02
CA THR A 540 2.71 -19.76 -5.78
C THR A 540 3.71 -18.70 -5.34
N THR A 541 3.26 -17.49 -5.00
CA THR A 541 4.12 -16.40 -4.51
C THR A 541 4.82 -16.76 -3.20
N ALA A 542 4.11 -17.31 -2.21
CA ALA A 542 4.70 -17.61 -0.90
C ALA A 542 5.62 -18.85 -0.87
N ARG A 543 5.85 -19.53 -2.01
CA ARG A 543 6.81 -20.66 -2.11
C ARG A 543 8.12 -20.27 -2.77
N GLN A 544 8.11 -19.14 -3.47
CA GLN A 544 9.26 -18.57 -4.18
C GLN A 544 10.11 -17.79 -3.19
N TRP A 545 11.40 -17.63 -3.48
CA TRP A 545 12.29 -16.92 -2.56
C TRP A 545 13.46 -16.26 -3.31
N LEU A 546 13.82 -15.07 -2.85
CA LEU A 546 15.06 -14.39 -3.23
C LEU A 546 16.20 -14.86 -2.30
N ALA A 547 17.42 -15.00 -2.82
CA ALA A 547 18.54 -15.47 -2.02
C ALA A 547 18.85 -14.51 -0.86
N ASP A 548 18.60 -14.97 0.37
CA ASP A 548 18.95 -14.27 1.62
C ASP A 548 20.46 -13.91 1.69
N PRO A 549 20.85 -12.81 2.37
CA PRO A 549 22.26 -12.41 2.52
C PRO A 549 23.21 -13.52 3.00
N ALA A 550 22.75 -14.48 3.80
CA ALA A 550 23.54 -15.63 4.26
C ALA A 550 23.84 -16.65 3.14
N ASN A 551 22.98 -16.72 2.12
CA ASN A 551 23.10 -17.62 0.98
C ASN A 551 23.78 -16.98 -0.25
N VAL A 552 23.99 -15.65 -0.23
CA VAL A 552 24.70 -14.94 -1.30
C VAL A 552 26.22 -15.12 -1.16
N THR A 553 26.85 -15.72 -2.17
CA THR A 553 28.31 -15.84 -2.22
C THR A 553 28.94 -14.63 -2.91
N VAL A 554 29.59 -13.76 -2.14
CA VAL A 554 30.31 -12.58 -2.67
C VAL A 554 31.66 -13.00 -3.29
N PRO A 555 31.89 -12.83 -4.61
CA PRO A 555 33.15 -13.20 -5.23
C PRO A 555 34.29 -12.24 -4.86
N ASP A 556 35.53 -12.75 -4.84
CA ASP A 556 36.76 -11.96 -4.58
C ASP A 556 36.95 -10.81 -5.59
N LYS A 557 36.41 -10.95 -6.80
CA LYS A 557 36.42 -9.94 -7.87
C LYS A 557 35.19 -10.08 -8.76
N GLY A 558 34.68 -8.94 -9.21
CA GLY A 558 33.58 -8.87 -10.18
C GLY A 558 32.20 -8.78 -9.54
N ASP A 559 31.20 -9.03 -10.38
CA ASP A 559 29.79 -8.81 -10.06
C ASP A 559 29.28 -9.84 -9.05
N ILE A 560 28.30 -9.45 -8.25
CA ILE A 560 27.75 -10.29 -7.18
C ILE A 560 26.50 -10.98 -7.72
N PRO A 561 26.48 -12.33 -7.80
CA PRO A 561 25.32 -13.05 -8.27
C PRO A 561 24.28 -13.15 -7.15
N ILE A 562 23.06 -12.70 -7.43
CA ILE A 562 21.88 -12.91 -6.59
C ILE A 562 20.98 -13.92 -7.30
N GLY A 563 20.61 -14.98 -6.59
CA GLY A 563 19.71 -16.02 -7.08
C GLY A 563 18.26 -15.75 -6.68
N LEU A 564 17.31 -16.07 -7.56
CA LEU A 564 15.88 -16.04 -7.29
C LEU A 564 15.29 -17.38 -7.74
N CYS A 565 14.61 -18.08 -6.84
CA CYS A 565 13.99 -19.36 -7.13
C CYS A 565 12.50 -19.18 -7.44
N LEU A 566 12.10 -19.47 -8.67
CA LEU A 566 10.72 -19.29 -9.14
C LEU A 566 9.98 -20.61 -9.32
N ASP A 567 8.67 -20.56 -9.10
CA ASP A 567 7.79 -21.69 -9.40
C ASP A 567 7.71 -21.88 -10.93
N PRO A 568 7.87 -23.11 -11.47
CA PRO A 568 7.78 -23.33 -12.91
C PRO A 568 6.43 -22.95 -13.54
N ALA A 569 5.35 -22.87 -12.74
CA ALA A 569 4.04 -22.40 -13.17
C ALA A 569 3.95 -20.87 -13.23
N PHE A 570 4.87 -20.14 -12.58
CA PHE A 570 4.87 -18.68 -12.56
C PHE A 570 5.33 -18.13 -13.93
N PRO A 571 4.45 -17.45 -14.69
CA PRO A 571 4.70 -17.04 -16.06
C PRO A 571 5.38 -15.67 -16.09
N PHE A 572 6.66 -15.62 -15.70
CA PHE A 572 7.44 -14.37 -15.68
C PHE A 572 7.80 -13.86 -17.09
N THR A 573 7.94 -12.54 -17.24
CA THR A 573 8.53 -11.92 -18.44
C THR A 573 10.02 -11.66 -18.27
N PRO A 574 10.90 -11.89 -19.27
CA PRO A 574 12.32 -11.55 -19.19
C PRO A 574 12.63 -10.06 -19.46
N ASP A 575 11.61 -9.22 -19.70
CA ASP A 575 11.79 -7.78 -19.91
C ASP A 575 12.36 -7.12 -18.64
N ILE A 576 13.49 -6.42 -18.76
CA ILE A 576 14.15 -5.75 -17.63
C ILE A 576 13.28 -4.66 -17.00
N ASN A 577 12.34 -4.06 -17.75
CA ASN A 577 11.46 -3.04 -17.19
C ASN A 577 10.41 -3.62 -16.23
N ARG A 578 10.10 -4.92 -16.36
CA ARG A 578 9.10 -5.63 -15.54
C ARG A 578 9.72 -6.66 -14.60
N THR A 579 10.85 -7.27 -14.97
CA THR A 579 11.52 -8.30 -14.18
C THR A 579 12.99 -7.96 -14.00
N HIS A 580 13.32 -7.45 -12.82
CA HIS A 580 14.66 -7.01 -12.51
C HIS A 580 14.98 -7.06 -11.03
N LEU A 581 16.27 -7.16 -10.73
CA LEU A 581 16.80 -6.93 -9.41
C LEU A 581 17.04 -5.43 -9.23
N MET A 582 16.40 -4.83 -8.23
CA MET A 582 16.73 -3.49 -7.78
C MET A 582 17.81 -3.57 -6.71
N TRP A 583 18.82 -2.71 -6.82
CA TRP A 583 19.85 -2.59 -5.80
C TRP A 583 20.34 -1.16 -5.64
N ARG A 584 20.74 -0.79 -4.43
CA ARG A 584 21.43 0.46 -4.13
C ARG A 584 22.58 0.22 -3.16
N PHE A 585 23.59 1.07 -3.25
CA PHE A 585 24.74 1.02 -2.35
C PHE A 585 24.63 2.16 -1.34
N VAL A 586 24.57 1.80 -0.07
CA VAL A 586 24.37 2.75 1.02
C VAL A 586 25.71 2.99 1.71
N GLU A 587 26.20 4.24 1.64
CA GLU A 587 27.42 4.69 2.30
C GLU A 587 27.10 5.36 3.64
N PRO A 588 27.78 5.00 4.76
CA PRO A 588 27.60 5.72 6.01
C PRO A 588 28.17 7.13 5.90
N THR A 589 27.36 8.14 6.21
CA THR A 589 27.83 9.53 6.27
C THR A 589 28.74 9.74 7.49
N ARG A 590 29.79 10.56 7.31
CA ARG A 590 30.77 10.87 8.37
C ARG A 590 30.64 12.32 8.84
N GLN A 591 29.42 12.85 8.94
CA GLN A 591 29.21 14.11 9.66
C GLN A 591 29.01 13.80 11.14
N GLN A 592 30.08 14.00 11.93
CA GLN A 592 29.95 14.10 13.37
C GLN A 592 29.21 15.39 13.70
N ASN A 593 28.00 15.29 14.23
CA ASN A 593 27.50 16.22 15.24
C ASN A 593 27.10 15.39 16.47
N GLU A 594 27.41 15.90 17.65
CA GLU A 594 27.49 15.15 18.91
C GLU A 594 26.17 14.54 19.44
N PHE A 595 25.03 14.62 18.74
CA PHE A 595 23.77 13.96 19.13
C PHE A 595 22.90 13.69 17.88
N GLY A 596 22.60 12.42 17.58
CA GLY A 596 21.62 11.98 16.57
C GLY A 596 22.06 10.71 15.77
N PRO A 597 21.12 9.82 15.37
CA PRO A 597 21.44 8.66 14.54
C PRO A 597 21.97 9.05 13.15
N THR A 598 22.61 8.10 12.48
CA THR A 598 23.33 8.32 11.22
C THR A 598 22.31 8.55 10.10
N GLU A 599 22.09 9.79 9.68
CA GLU A 599 21.23 10.06 8.53
C GLU A 599 21.84 9.42 7.27
N TRP A 600 21.08 8.49 6.68
CA TRP A 600 21.40 7.83 5.43
C TRP A 600 21.15 8.82 4.28
N VAL A 601 22.08 8.88 3.32
CA VAL A 601 21.85 9.66 2.08
C VAL A 601 21.06 8.79 1.14
N ASP A 602 19.93 9.31 0.68
CA ASP A 602 19.13 8.65 -0.35
C ASP A 602 19.95 8.47 -1.64
N VAL A 603 20.09 7.22 -2.07
CA VAL A 603 20.76 6.84 -3.31
C VAL A 603 19.71 6.16 -4.18
N PRO A 604 19.48 6.67 -5.41
CA PRO A 604 18.52 6.06 -6.33
C PRO A 604 18.82 4.58 -6.59
N TRP A 605 17.77 3.78 -6.63
CA TRP A 605 17.85 2.37 -7.00
C TRP A 605 18.35 2.19 -8.43
N LYS A 606 19.10 1.11 -8.65
CA LYS A 606 19.57 0.67 -9.96
C LYS A 606 18.96 -0.68 -10.30
N MET A 607 18.70 -0.91 -11.58
CA MET A 607 18.12 -2.15 -12.07
C MET A 607 19.18 -3.07 -12.67
N SER A 608 19.02 -4.38 -12.50
CA SER A 608 19.85 -5.41 -13.13
C SER A 608 18.98 -6.60 -13.51
N GLY A 609 18.93 -6.94 -14.80
CA GLY A 609 18.04 -7.98 -15.32
C GLY A 609 18.40 -9.39 -14.83
N PHE A 610 17.40 -10.26 -14.77
CA PHE A 610 17.57 -11.67 -14.47
C PHE A 610 17.93 -12.47 -15.73
N SER A 611 18.72 -13.52 -15.54
CA SER A 611 19.07 -14.51 -16.55
C SER A 611 18.74 -15.90 -16.04
N GLU A 612 18.05 -16.70 -16.85
CA GLU A 612 17.67 -18.07 -16.51
C GLU A 612 18.91 -18.97 -16.48
N SER A 613 19.06 -19.75 -15.40
CA SER A 613 20.08 -20.79 -15.29
C SER A 613 19.52 -22.15 -15.71
N GLU A 614 20.38 -23.06 -16.16
CA GLU A 614 20.01 -24.48 -16.34
C GLU A 614 19.89 -25.23 -14.99
N ASP A 615 20.25 -24.56 -13.89
CA ASP A 615 20.22 -25.13 -12.54
C ASP A 615 18.81 -25.12 -11.93
N VAL A 616 18.46 -26.20 -11.24
CA VAL A 616 17.19 -26.36 -10.51
C VAL A 616 17.40 -25.95 -9.06
N CYS A 617 16.50 -25.12 -8.52
CA CYS A 617 16.48 -24.74 -7.11
C CYS A 617 15.36 -25.49 -6.37
N SER A 618 15.41 -25.52 -5.04
CA SER A 618 14.31 -26.04 -4.22
C SER A 618 13.48 -24.89 -3.69
N LEU A 619 12.17 -24.89 -3.97
CA LEU A 619 11.20 -23.94 -3.41
C LEU A 619 11.04 -24.16 -1.89
N LEU A 620 10.37 -23.24 -1.19
CA LEU A 620 10.19 -23.32 0.27
C LEU A 620 9.43 -24.58 0.72
N ASP A 621 8.57 -25.12 -0.14
CA ASP A 621 7.84 -26.39 0.10
C ASP A 621 8.66 -27.66 -0.25
N GLY A 622 9.89 -27.48 -0.76
CA GLY A 622 10.80 -28.55 -1.17
C GLY A 622 10.55 -29.10 -2.58
N SER A 623 9.63 -28.52 -3.35
CA SER A 623 9.46 -28.83 -4.77
C SER A 623 10.56 -28.18 -5.63
N ASN A 624 10.65 -28.58 -6.91
CA ASN A 624 11.69 -28.09 -7.81
C ASN A 624 11.24 -26.78 -8.48
N GLY A 625 12.06 -25.74 -8.37
CA GLY A 625 11.89 -24.45 -9.03
C GLY A 625 12.96 -24.16 -10.08
N THR A 626 12.74 -23.08 -10.82
CA THR A 626 13.67 -22.55 -11.82
C THR A 626 14.54 -21.47 -11.18
N LEU A 627 15.88 -21.59 -11.30
CA LEU A 627 16.80 -20.61 -10.74
C LEU A 627 17.11 -19.49 -11.74
N LEU A 628 16.82 -18.25 -11.35
CA LEU A 628 17.24 -17.05 -12.06
C LEU A 628 18.44 -16.40 -11.36
N HIS A 629 19.38 -15.87 -12.13
CA HIS A 629 20.51 -15.09 -11.63
C HIS A 629 20.50 -13.66 -12.14
N SER A 630 20.59 -12.69 -11.23
CA SER A 630 20.94 -11.30 -11.54
C SER A 630 22.32 -10.98 -10.99
N HIS A 631 23.03 -10.06 -11.65
CA HIS A 631 24.40 -9.71 -11.30
C HIS A 631 24.49 -8.23 -10.95
N ILE A 632 24.92 -7.93 -9.72
CA ILE A 632 25.10 -6.55 -9.26
C ILE A 632 26.50 -6.05 -9.67
N PRO A 633 26.61 -5.03 -10.54
CA PRO A 633 27.90 -4.46 -10.94
C PRO A 633 28.44 -3.53 -9.85
N HIS A 634 29.25 -4.08 -8.93
CA HIS A 634 29.82 -3.33 -7.80
C HIS A 634 31.36 -3.22 -7.90
N PRO A 635 31.95 -2.00 -7.86
CA PRO A 635 33.40 -1.82 -7.90
C PRO A 635 34.11 -2.45 -6.71
N ASP A 636 35.22 -3.16 -6.95
CA ASP A 636 36.01 -3.83 -5.90
C ASP A 636 36.58 -2.87 -4.82
N THR A 637 36.59 -1.55 -5.08
CA THR A 637 37.21 -0.53 -4.21
C THR A 637 36.29 0.05 -3.15
N LEU A 638 35.00 -0.31 -3.12
CA LEU A 638 34.01 0.25 -2.21
C LEU A 638 33.57 -0.80 -1.19
N ALA A 639 33.51 -0.41 0.08
CA ALA A 639 33.02 -1.22 1.20
C ALA A 639 31.86 -0.48 1.85
N GLY A 640 30.78 -1.20 2.19
CA GLY A 640 29.53 -0.61 2.65
C GLY A 640 28.42 -1.67 2.70
N LYS A 641 27.17 -1.23 2.67
CA LYS A 641 26.00 -2.13 2.58
C LYS A 641 25.36 -2.01 1.20
N ILE A 642 24.97 -3.14 0.62
CA ILE A 642 24.06 -3.17 -0.53
C ILE A 642 22.68 -3.53 -0.01
N GLN A 643 21.69 -2.73 -0.38
CA GLN A 643 20.29 -3.09 -0.25
C GLN A 643 19.82 -3.62 -1.60
N TYR A 644 19.11 -4.74 -1.62
CA TYR A 644 18.61 -5.35 -2.85
C TYR A 644 17.25 -6.01 -2.66
N LYS A 645 16.44 -5.95 -3.71
CA LYS A 645 15.13 -6.61 -3.82
C LYS A 645 14.89 -7.03 -5.26
N ALA A 646 13.97 -7.96 -5.50
CA ALA A 646 13.54 -8.34 -6.82
C ALA A 646 12.14 -7.79 -7.09
N MET A 647 11.92 -7.32 -8.32
CA MET A 647 10.60 -7.07 -8.87
C MET A 647 10.39 -8.03 -10.02
N LEU A 648 9.25 -8.73 -10.01
CA LEU A 648 8.84 -9.63 -11.08
C LEU A 648 7.56 -9.13 -11.72
N GLY A 649 7.53 -9.21 -13.05
CA GLY A 649 6.32 -9.03 -13.83
C GLY A 649 5.95 -10.32 -14.53
N THR A 650 4.66 -10.48 -14.79
CA THR A 650 4.14 -11.63 -15.53
C THR A 650 4.01 -11.32 -17.02
N ILE A 651 3.87 -12.35 -17.83
CA ILE A 651 3.54 -12.20 -19.26
C ILE A 651 2.14 -11.61 -19.48
N ASN A 652 1.24 -11.73 -18.49
CA ASN A 652 -0.15 -11.29 -18.59
C ASN A 652 -0.34 -9.81 -18.25
N GLY A 653 0.60 -9.20 -17.53
CA GLY A 653 0.53 -7.78 -17.17
C GLY A 653 0.78 -7.51 -15.70
N ALA A 654 0.41 -8.44 -14.81
CA ALA A 654 0.57 -8.31 -13.37
C ALA A 654 2.02 -7.96 -12.98
N PHE A 655 2.19 -6.81 -12.32
CA PHE A 655 3.45 -6.20 -11.91
C PHE A 655 3.19 -5.04 -10.92
N PRO A 656 4.00 -4.84 -9.87
CA PRO A 656 5.13 -5.68 -9.47
C PRO A 656 4.75 -6.77 -8.46
N PHE A 657 5.41 -7.93 -8.54
CA PHE A 657 5.58 -8.84 -7.41
C PHE A 657 6.97 -8.61 -6.80
N SER A 658 7.03 -8.17 -5.55
CA SER A 658 8.27 -7.87 -4.83
C SER A 658 8.77 -9.05 -4.01
N TYR A 659 10.10 -9.22 -3.93
CA TYR A 659 10.76 -10.17 -3.03
C TYR A 659 12.00 -9.53 -2.40
N PRO A 660 12.29 -9.74 -1.10
CA PRO A 660 11.45 -10.43 -0.09
C PRO A 660 10.06 -9.80 0.07
N SER A 661 9.07 -10.61 0.49
CA SER A 661 7.76 -10.09 0.90
C SER A 661 7.87 -9.41 2.26
N ILE A 662 6.87 -8.60 2.62
CA ILE A 662 6.81 -7.93 3.92
C ILE A 662 6.88 -9.00 5.05
N ASP A 663 6.10 -10.07 4.91
CA ASP A 663 6.05 -11.23 5.83
C ASP A 663 7.41 -11.94 6.02
N GLU A 664 8.38 -11.74 5.12
CA GLU A 664 9.71 -12.37 5.18
C GLU A 664 10.77 -11.48 5.87
N GLY A 665 10.36 -10.37 6.51
CA GLY A 665 11.23 -9.54 7.35
C GLY A 665 11.80 -8.32 6.63
N GLY A 666 10.94 -7.62 5.87
CA GLY A 666 11.22 -6.31 5.30
C GLY A 666 11.28 -6.29 3.77
N ASN A 667 11.07 -5.12 3.18
CA ASN A 667 10.86 -4.92 1.73
C ASN A 667 12.13 -5.08 0.85
N TYR A 668 13.29 -5.31 1.47
CA TYR A 668 14.58 -5.53 0.81
C TYR A 668 15.57 -6.22 1.75
N TYR A 669 16.55 -6.92 1.18
CA TYR A 669 17.64 -7.51 1.94
C TYR A 669 18.86 -6.61 2.05
N GLU A 670 19.55 -6.67 3.19
CA GLU A 670 20.83 -5.98 3.40
C GLU A 670 22.03 -6.93 3.34
N LEU A 671 22.95 -6.66 2.42
CA LEU A 671 24.21 -7.41 2.28
C LEU A 671 25.42 -6.53 2.62
N GLY A 672 26.15 -6.90 3.67
CA GLY A 672 27.41 -6.25 4.04
C GLY A 672 28.55 -6.62 3.09
N ILE A 673 29.18 -5.62 2.46
CA ILE A 673 30.27 -5.83 1.49
C ILE A 673 31.62 -5.42 2.06
N PRO A 674 32.57 -6.37 2.19
CA PRO A 674 33.93 -6.05 2.60
C PRO A 674 34.70 -5.35 1.46
N TYR A 675 35.78 -4.66 1.81
CA TYR A 675 36.70 -4.09 0.82
C TYR A 675 37.39 -5.20 0.02
N ARG A 676 37.19 -5.24 -1.31
CA ARG A 676 37.66 -6.33 -2.19
C ARG A 676 38.90 -6.00 -3.02
N ALA A 677 39.34 -4.73 -3.05
CA ALA A 677 40.44 -4.34 -3.92
C ALA A 677 41.74 -5.06 -3.52
N SER A 678 42.49 -5.52 -4.52
CA SER A 678 43.75 -6.22 -4.27
C SER A 678 44.71 -5.31 -3.50
N PHE A 679 45.09 -5.72 -2.28
CA PHE A 679 46.27 -5.16 -1.62
C PHE A 679 47.43 -5.29 -2.60
N GLY A 680 48.04 -4.15 -2.98
CA GLY A 680 49.06 -4.10 -4.02
C GLY A 680 50.13 -5.18 -3.85
N SER A 681 50.72 -5.62 -4.98
CA SER A 681 51.68 -6.74 -5.06
C SER A 681 52.54 -6.87 -3.80
N SER A 682 52.48 -8.03 -3.14
CA SER A 682 53.26 -8.35 -1.94
C SER A 682 54.76 -8.10 -2.13
N ILE A 683 55.26 -8.24 -3.36
CA ILE A 683 56.65 -7.92 -3.74
C ILE A 683 56.91 -6.42 -3.66
N LEU A 684 56.00 -5.59 -4.17
CA LEU A 684 56.10 -4.13 -4.11
C LEU A 684 55.94 -3.62 -2.67
N ALA A 685 55.06 -4.23 -1.88
CA ALA A 685 54.91 -3.91 -0.46
C ALA A 685 56.19 -4.22 0.33
N VAL A 686 56.83 -5.38 0.09
CA VAL A 686 58.12 -5.74 0.71
C VAL A 686 59.24 -4.82 0.21
N MET A 687 59.28 -4.46 -1.08
CA MET A 687 60.25 -3.49 -1.58
C MET A 687 60.08 -2.11 -0.93
N MET A 688 58.84 -1.62 -0.79
CA MET A 688 58.56 -0.36 -0.14
C MET A 688 58.93 -0.39 1.34
N PHE A 689 58.65 -1.50 2.04
CA PHE A 689 59.10 -1.70 3.41
C PHE A 689 60.63 -1.67 3.51
N LEU A 690 61.36 -2.35 2.61
CA LEU A 690 62.83 -2.34 2.60
C LEU A 690 63.39 -0.95 2.31
N VAL A 691 62.77 -0.19 1.40
CA VAL A 691 63.13 1.20 1.11
C VAL A 691 62.92 2.06 2.36
N ILE A 692 61.74 2.03 2.98
CA ILE A 692 61.44 2.80 4.20
C ILE A 692 62.38 2.40 5.35
N ALA A 693 62.60 1.10 5.57
CA ALA A 693 63.54 0.62 6.57
C ALA A 693 64.96 1.14 6.30
N SER A 694 65.43 1.12 5.06
CA SER A 694 66.76 1.62 4.71
C SER A 694 66.90 3.14 4.89
N PHE A 695 65.90 3.95 4.50
CA PHE A 695 65.97 5.41 4.63
C PHE A 695 65.68 5.90 6.05
N VAL A 696 64.67 5.34 6.72
CA VAL A 696 64.26 5.77 8.06
C VAL A 696 65.18 5.18 9.12
N TRP A 697 65.46 3.87 9.08
CA TRP A 697 66.29 3.23 10.11
C TRP A 697 67.77 3.41 9.81
N GLY A 698 68.16 3.44 8.53
CA GLY A 698 69.50 3.85 8.13
C GLY A 698 69.76 5.34 8.41
N GLY A 699 68.77 6.21 8.19
CA GLY A 699 68.84 7.64 8.54
C GLY A 699 68.88 7.87 10.05
N LEU A 700 68.08 7.15 10.84
CA LEU A 700 68.11 7.17 12.30
C LEU A 700 69.44 6.64 12.84
N GLY A 701 69.96 5.55 12.26
CA GLY A 701 71.28 5.01 12.61
C GLY A 701 72.42 5.98 12.28
N TYR A 702 72.33 6.69 11.15
CA TYR A 702 73.31 7.71 10.77
C TYR A 702 73.25 8.94 11.68
N THR A 703 72.05 9.42 12.02
CA THR A 703 71.85 10.56 12.93
C THR A 703 72.24 10.24 14.37
N LEU A 704 71.92 9.03 14.86
CA LEU A 704 72.43 8.54 16.15
C LEU A 704 73.95 8.44 16.15
N ARG A 705 74.57 7.91 15.08
CA ARG A 705 76.02 7.88 14.95
C ARG A 705 76.63 9.28 14.92
N ALA A 706 76.02 10.24 14.22
CA ALA A 706 76.47 11.62 14.19
C ALA A 706 76.28 12.35 15.53
N MET A 707 75.29 11.96 16.34
CA MET A 707 75.08 12.48 17.70
C MET A 707 76.07 11.93 18.73
N PHE A 708 76.61 10.73 18.51
CA PHE A 708 77.56 10.06 19.41
C PHE A 708 79.00 10.05 18.87
N ASP A 709 79.31 10.84 17.84
CA ASP A 709 80.66 10.99 17.30
C ASP A 709 81.42 12.05 18.13
N ASP A 710 82.19 11.60 19.12
CA ASP A 710 82.90 12.44 20.12
C ASP A 710 84.00 13.36 19.53
N GLU A 711 84.20 13.41 18.21
CA GLU A 711 85.21 14.25 17.55
C GLU A 711 84.66 15.55 16.92
N ARG A 712 83.35 15.82 16.99
CA ARG A 712 82.79 17.11 16.54
C ARG A 712 81.82 17.67 17.58
N GLY A 713 82.22 18.78 18.20
CA GLY A 713 81.46 19.48 19.23
C GLY A 713 80.00 19.72 18.84
N VAL A 714 79.13 19.58 19.84
CA VAL A 714 77.69 19.78 19.79
C VAL A 714 77.37 21.11 19.09
N ILE A 715 76.69 21.05 17.95
CA ILE A 715 76.19 22.23 17.25
C ILE A 715 75.04 22.80 18.08
N GLY A 716 75.25 23.93 18.76
CA GLY A 716 74.15 24.73 19.32
C GLY A 716 74.27 25.26 20.75
N LEU A 717 75.45 25.35 21.36
CA LEU A 717 75.63 26.07 22.64
C LEU A 717 76.48 27.34 22.44
N PRO A 718 76.05 28.52 22.93
CA PRO A 718 76.88 29.72 22.93
C PRO A 718 78.00 29.59 23.97
N GLU A 719 79.17 30.15 23.66
CA GLU A 719 80.26 30.29 24.61
C GLU A 719 79.88 31.36 25.65
N ASP A 720 79.52 30.93 26.87
CA ASP A 720 79.44 31.83 28.01
C ASP A 720 80.83 31.99 28.64
N GLY A 721 81.42 33.16 28.41
CA GLY A 721 82.19 33.84 29.44
C GLY A 721 81.24 34.73 30.25
N GLY A 722 81.01 34.38 31.52
CA GLY A 722 80.26 35.18 32.49
C GLY A 722 79.56 34.37 33.57
#